data_AF-A0A9W8I175-F1
#
_entry.id   AF-A0A9W8I175-F1
#
_cell.length_a   1.000
_cell.length_b   1.000
_cell.length_c   1.000
_cell.angle_alpha   90.00
_cell.angle_beta   90.00
_cell.angle_gamma   90.00
#
_symmetry.space_group_name_H-M   'P 1'
#
loop_
_entity.id
_entity.type
_entity.pdbx_description
1 polymer ?
#
loop_
_entity_poly.entity_id
_entity_poly.type
_entity_poly.pdbx_seq_one_letter_code
_entity_poly.pdbx_strand_id
1 'polypeptide(L)'
;MASASPVTATPTPSLIAGLRLGGKKAAIFGDGQIAASRAVFALDAGADVVLFTSEAPESLAKWVDAGRLRIAHSSTYRPTDMSNFSVVFVIGGTQQQAIARDARAAGVLVNVASNAELSDFTLMPTYRGSSSLQIAVTTNGVAPRVASRLLTEIVGKLPADLEPQLKDVARLNHVAREAERQRDKMIDSIELGSGDISTAETATNTPPQQTSSPGSVNGIQSEDHYLDLATLRDSKNAQSSQAINVQTAVSYVAHALSDLCFVYSAPEQEIGEAALAWSRRAEKNAFGEWVSALRMQTRHGAGHALWGALSSGSRVAAVASAESLPYMVPVLAELVARKQPIVIHAAAQSLDEAVVAQTDFADAFVALGTNAVFLASASAQEAHDVALIAHAVAHTANLPVVHLVNGAQDAAESVDARISNHQQLTAFVAAVDKAIKAADDAQPANVIQLAFAQFKSVFGRTYRPLEYTGSADAETVFVSLGQTAGTVQAALPAILKERNAGVLNVRTLRPWDVAQFLASLPSTTRRLVVLSSSGDHSDPLTDALNADVSVAAFVGNPASPIRVIYENLYGFSQDAVANTMRTVLGLEKIALPESEETTDGQRAPEAAPQEDVSLAATEPAAFHDDALAVAKRVVFPEAYDTKLAARPGEKTFMVKVSSLRRMTPETYDRNIIHIEFDTRGTDLTYEIGDALGVYGFNDAAQVRAFCAQYGLDGDQLVTATRDGQSQTRSVQSWLTHALDLFGRPSKKFYTALADFATNEKEAEKLRWLTTSEGSAEFKDRVADTTTYADLLNEFTSARPSFLYLVDLIAPIKPRHYSIASSAKMHPGSVHLCVVTVEWKNSKGELRMGQCTRFLNSLNIGDEIVVSVKPSVMKLPPLDSQPVIMAGLGTGMAPFRAFIEERAVRKLQGVDVGPMTLYFGSRHRAMEYLYGEEFEAYHADGLLSGLQLAFSRDQKAKVYIQHKMREDAELLASQMLKQDGCFYLCGPTWPTGDVKDAMVSAFTTFGSVKPGDANRVIEELKESERYTLEVY
;
A
#
# COMPACT_ATOMS: atom_id res chain seq x y z
N MET A 1 -17.55 -1.06 38.88
CA MET A 1 -17.95 -0.95 37.46
C MET A 1 -17.06 0.11 36.81
N ALA A 2 -16.27 -0.35 35.84
CA ALA A 2 -15.48 0.38 34.83
C ALA A 2 -14.63 1.58 35.28
N SER A 3 -13.43 1.32 35.80
CA SER A 3 -12.27 2.21 35.67
C SER A 3 -11.70 2.08 34.26
N ALA A 4 -11.79 3.15 33.47
CA ALA A 4 -11.18 3.21 32.14
C ALA A 4 -9.64 3.16 32.26
N SER A 5 -9.04 2.17 31.60
CA SER A 5 -7.60 2.08 31.35
C SER A 5 -7.10 3.26 30.52
N PRO A 6 -5.83 3.66 30.63
CA PRO A 6 -5.26 4.74 29.84
C PRO A 6 -5.24 4.34 28.36
N VAL A 7 -5.95 5.11 27.54
CA VAL A 7 -5.83 5.08 26.08
C VAL A 7 -4.38 5.45 25.74
N THR A 8 -3.68 4.56 25.06
CA THR A 8 -2.42 4.87 24.38
C THR A 8 -2.66 6.06 23.45
N ALA A 9 -2.01 7.19 23.75
CA ALA A 9 -2.14 8.42 22.98
C ALA A 9 -1.80 8.16 21.51
N THR A 10 -2.81 8.19 20.64
CA THR A 10 -2.63 8.38 19.19
C THR A 10 -1.88 9.70 18.98
N PRO A 11 -0.82 9.76 18.15
CA PRO A 11 -0.11 11.00 17.92
C PRO A 11 -1.07 12.03 17.31
N THR A 12 -1.27 13.15 18.00
CA THR A 12 -2.04 14.29 17.49
C THR A 12 -1.36 14.80 16.21
N PRO A 13 -2.08 15.02 15.09
CA PRO A 13 -1.47 15.53 13.87
C PRO A 13 -0.81 16.89 14.15
N SER A 14 0.46 17.02 13.76
CA SER A 14 1.21 18.27 13.90
C SER A 14 0.81 19.25 12.80
N LEU A 15 0.14 20.35 13.15
CA LEU A 15 -0.13 21.45 12.24
C LEU A 15 1.16 22.23 11.93
N ILE A 16 1.49 22.40 10.65
CA ILE A 16 2.53 23.35 10.23
C ILE A 16 1.88 24.74 10.23
N ALA A 17 2.19 25.56 11.23
CA ALA A 17 1.70 26.92 11.36
C ALA A 17 2.83 27.94 11.12
N GLY A 18 2.56 29.00 10.35
CA GLY A 18 3.45 30.14 10.18
C GLY A 18 3.18 31.23 11.22
N LEU A 19 4.18 31.59 12.02
CA LEU A 19 4.08 32.68 12.99
C LEU A 19 4.66 33.98 12.42
N ARG A 20 3.82 35.01 12.23
CA ARG A 20 4.27 36.36 11.88
C ARG A 20 4.80 37.06 13.14
N LEU A 21 6.12 37.26 13.19
CA LEU A 21 6.82 37.85 14.34
C LEU A 21 7.22 39.32 14.15
N GLY A 22 7.07 39.88 12.94
CA GLY A 22 7.40 41.28 12.67
C GLY A 22 6.69 42.25 13.62
N GLY A 23 7.47 43.08 14.33
CA GLY A 23 6.99 44.06 15.32
C GLY A 23 6.52 43.47 16.66
N LYS A 24 6.66 42.15 16.87
CA LYS A 24 6.30 41.48 18.12
C LYS A 24 7.50 41.34 19.04
N LYS A 25 7.26 41.26 20.35
CA LYS A 25 8.32 41.02 21.35
C LYS A 25 8.55 39.53 21.57
N ALA A 26 9.79 39.08 21.48
CA ALA A 26 10.20 37.69 21.71
C ALA A 26 11.19 37.61 22.88
N ALA A 27 10.96 36.69 23.81
CA ALA A 27 11.88 36.39 24.91
C ALA A 27 12.65 35.10 24.62
N ILE A 28 13.95 35.10 24.89
CA ILE A 28 14.81 33.93 24.70
C ILE A 28 15.58 33.71 25.99
N PHE A 29 15.43 32.54 26.60
CA PHE A 29 16.12 32.16 27.82
C PHE A 29 17.15 31.08 27.50
N GLY A 30 18.41 31.32 27.84
CA GLY A 30 19.47 30.32 27.70
C GLY A 30 20.80 30.89 27.25
N ASP A 31 21.81 30.02 27.27
CA ASP A 31 23.20 30.38 27.03
C ASP A 31 23.78 29.68 25.78
N GLY A 32 24.90 30.21 25.29
CA GLY A 32 25.68 29.63 24.20
C GLY A 32 25.07 29.78 22.79
N GLN A 33 25.61 29.03 21.83
CA GLN A 33 25.32 29.22 20.40
C GLN A 33 23.86 28.90 20.02
N ILE A 34 23.18 28.00 20.72
CA ILE A 34 21.78 27.65 20.41
C ILE A 34 20.85 28.80 20.78
N ALA A 35 21.07 29.46 21.93
CA ALA A 35 20.34 30.64 22.33
C ALA A 35 20.60 31.81 21.36
N ALA A 36 21.86 31.99 20.95
CA ALA A 36 22.22 32.99 19.94
C ALA A 36 21.53 32.73 18.58
N SER A 37 21.47 31.47 18.13
CA SER A 37 20.77 31.09 16.90
C SER A 37 19.27 31.41 16.96
N ARG A 38 18.60 31.15 18.10
CA ARG A 38 17.19 31.54 18.28
C ARG A 38 16.99 33.05 18.29
N ALA A 39 17.95 33.80 18.83
CA ALA A 39 17.91 35.27 18.81
C ALA A 39 17.98 35.80 17.40
N VAL A 40 18.93 35.32 16.59
CA VAL A 40 19.03 35.69 15.18
C VAL A 40 17.75 35.32 14.41
N PHE A 41 17.21 34.12 14.63
CA PHE A 41 15.96 33.68 14.00
C PHE A 41 14.80 34.64 14.25
N ALA A 42 14.60 35.09 15.49
CA ALA A 42 13.54 36.03 15.83
C ALA A 42 13.82 37.44 15.27
N LEU A 43 15.07 37.91 15.31
CA LEU A 43 15.49 39.21 14.78
C LEU A 43 15.28 39.32 13.26
N ASP A 44 15.64 38.27 12.50
CA ASP A 44 15.45 38.19 11.05
C ASP A 44 13.96 38.18 10.68
N ALA A 45 13.11 37.59 11.53
CA ALA A 45 11.66 37.65 11.39
C ALA A 45 11.05 39.02 11.76
N GLY A 46 11.87 39.99 12.13
CA GLY A 46 11.48 41.36 12.47
C GLY A 46 10.98 41.54 13.90
N ALA A 47 11.26 40.61 14.82
CA ALA A 47 10.86 40.73 16.22
C ALA A 47 11.77 41.69 17.02
N ASP A 48 11.22 42.26 18.09
CA ASP A 48 11.97 42.91 19.15
C ASP A 48 12.41 41.86 20.18
N VAL A 49 13.71 41.59 20.27
CA VAL A 49 14.21 40.42 21.03
C VAL A 49 14.82 40.84 22.37
N VAL A 50 14.44 40.12 23.43
CA VAL A 50 15.11 40.15 24.74
C VAL A 50 15.76 38.79 24.99
N LEU A 51 17.09 38.77 25.09
CA LEU A 51 17.87 37.58 25.42
C LEU A 51 18.24 37.59 26.90
N PHE A 52 17.69 36.63 27.64
CA PHE A 52 18.00 36.31 29.02
C PHE A 52 19.12 35.27 29.08
N THR A 53 20.34 35.73 29.34
CA THR A 53 21.55 34.89 29.32
C THR A 53 22.49 35.27 30.46
N SER A 54 23.31 34.31 30.91
CA SER A 54 24.37 34.55 31.90
C SER A 54 25.59 35.25 31.30
N GLU A 55 25.83 35.07 29.99
CA GLU A 55 26.96 35.66 29.27
C GLU A 55 26.53 36.08 27.86
N ALA A 56 26.83 37.33 27.48
CA ALA A 56 26.45 37.88 26.18
C ALA A 56 27.26 37.22 25.04
N PRO A 57 26.63 36.54 24.06
CA PRO A 57 27.36 35.94 22.95
C PRO A 57 27.96 37.00 22.02
N GLU A 58 29.28 36.95 21.76
CA GLU A 58 29.97 37.89 20.86
C GLU A 58 29.34 37.97 19.46
N SER A 59 28.79 36.85 18.96
CA SER A 59 28.13 36.76 17.65
C SER A 59 26.91 37.67 17.50
N LEU A 60 26.38 38.22 18.60
CA LEU A 60 25.21 39.09 18.62
C LEU A 60 25.54 40.58 18.79
N ALA A 61 26.81 40.95 18.95
CA ALA A 61 27.24 42.33 19.23
C ALA A 61 26.65 43.35 18.23
N LYS A 62 26.69 43.03 16.93
CA LYS A 62 26.12 43.89 15.86
C LYS A 62 24.64 44.22 16.04
N TRP A 63 23.86 43.33 16.66
CA TRP A 63 22.42 43.51 16.86
C TRP A 63 22.10 44.31 18.11
N VAL A 64 22.98 44.22 19.12
CA VAL A 64 22.95 45.06 20.32
C VAL A 64 23.30 46.50 19.94
N ASP A 65 24.37 46.71 19.18
CA ASP A 65 24.80 48.03 18.70
C ASP A 65 23.74 48.71 17.82
N ALA A 66 23.01 47.91 17.03
CA ALA A 66 21.87 48.38 16.22
C ALA A 66 20.59 48.65 17.04
N GLY A 67 20.59 48.42 18.36
CA GLY A 67 19.44 48.64 19.24
C GLY A 67 18.28 47.66 19.06
N ARG A 68 18.47 46.58 18.29
CA ARG A 68 17.41 45.60 17.96
C ARG A 68 17.35 44.41 18.90
N LEU A 69 18.39 44.21 19.71
CA LEU A 69 18.48 43.15 20.73
C LEU A 69 18.77 43.78 22.10
N ARG A 70 18.02 43.38 23.13
CA ARG A 70 18.32 43.70 24.53
C ARG A 70 18.81 42.46 25.25
N ILE A 71 19.87 42.59 26.04
CA ILE A 71 20.40 41.50 26.86
C ILE A 71 20.06 41.79 28.33
N ALA A 72 19.50 40.79 29.00
CA ALA A 72 19.19 40.82 30.42
C ALA A 72 19.76 39.56 31.09
N HIS A 73 20.04 39.64 32.39
CA HIS A 73 20.47 38.46 33.13
C HIS A 73 19.25 37.58 33.45
N SER A 74 19.38 36.25 33.35
CA SER A 74 18.25 35.32 33.55
C SER A 74 17.57 35.46 34.93
N SER A 75 18.34 35.79 35.98
CA SER A 75 17.81 36.05 37.33
C SER A 75 16.98 37.33 37.47
N THR A 76 16.92 38.17 36.44
CA THR A 76 16.15 39.44 36.47
C THR A 76 14.72 39.29 35.98
N TYR A 77 14.37 38.14 35.41
CA TYR A 77 13.00 37.83 34.99
C TYR A 77 12.05 37.69 36.17
N ARG A 78 10.88 38.33 36.07
CA ARG A 78 9.75 38.11 36.98
C ARG A 78 8.59 37.47 36.21
N PRO A 79 7.80 36.58 36.85
CA PRO A 79 6.62 35.97 36.19
C PRO A 79 5.64 36.97 35.58
N THR A 80 5.50 38.16 36.19
CA THR A 80 4.63 39.23 35.67
C THR A 80 5.09 39.80 34.32
N ASP A 81 6.39 39.72 34.02
CA ASP A 81 6.97 40.28 32.81
C ASP A 81 6.57 39.48 31.56
N MET A 82 6.11 38.24 31.74
CA MET A 82 5.78 37.32 30.66
C MET A 82 4.67 37.84 29.75
N SER A 83 3.72 38.59 30.32
CA SER A 83 2.64 39.26 29.59
C SER A 83 3.11 40.28 28.54
N ASN A 84 4.38 40.70 28.59
CA ASN A 84 4.96 41.65 27.63
C ASN A 84 5.47 40.98 26.33
N PHE A 85 5.47 39.65 26.26
CA PHE A 85 6.01 38.90 25.12
C PHE A 85 4.91 38.22 24.33
N SER A 86 5.16 38.01 23.03
CA SER A 86 4.27 37.27 22.13
C SER A 86 4.72 35.84 21.90
N VAL A 87 6.01 35.55 22.14
CA VAL A 87 6.58 34.21 22.03
C VAL A 87 7.79 34.07 22.94
N VAL A 88 7.98 32.88 23.52
CA VAL A 88 9.07 32.55 24.43
C VAL A 88 9.84 31.33 23.92
N PHE A 89 11.16 31.43 23.86
CA PHE A 89 12.05 30.32 23.57
C PHE A 89 12.91 29.99 24.81
N VAL A 90 12.97 28.73 25.19
CA VAL A 90 13.76 28.26 26.34
C VAL A 90 14.78 27.22 25.90
N ILE A 91 16.06 27.53 26.10
CA ILE A 91 17.23 26.79 25.65
C ILE A 91 18.06 26.38 26.86
N GLY A 92 17.99 25.11 27.28
CA GLY A 92 18.75 24.63 28.44
C GLY A 92 18.31 25.27 29.77
N GLY A 93 19.05 25.00 30.85
CA GLY A 93 18.84 25.59 32.18
C GLY A 93 17.95 24.79 33.15
N THR A 94 18.02 25.10 34.44
CA THR A 94 17.26 24.43 35.52
C THR A 94 15.85 24.99 35.72
N GLN A 95 15.52 26.15 35.12
CA GLN A 95 14.25 26.84 35.32
C GLN A 95 13.22 26.62 34.18
N GLN A 96 13.46 25.67 33.27
CA GLN A 96 12.64 25.48 32.06
C GLN A 96 11.16 25.26 32.34
N GLN A 97 10.84 24.44 33.34
CA GLN A 97 9.45 24.15 33.73
C GLN A 97 8.74 25.39 34.29
N ALA A 98 9.45 26.19 35.08
CA ALA A 98 8.88 27.40 35.68
C ALA A 98 8.56 28.43 34.59
N ILE A 99 9.51 28.69 33.67
CA ILE A 99 9.33 29.64 32.57
C ILE A 99 8.20 29.20 31.63
N ALA A 100 8.14 27.90 31.27
CA ALA A 100 7.06 27.37 30.43
C ALA A 100 5.68 27.49 31.09
N ARG A 101 5.58 27.19 32.39
CA ARG A 101 4.34 27.36 33.16
C ARG A 101 3.90 28.83 33.20
N ASP A 102 4.83 29.73 33.47
CA ASP A 102 4.52 31.16 33.57
C ASP A 102 4.12 31.75 32.20
N ALA A 103 4.75 31.32 31.09
CA ALA A 103 4.34 31.68 29.72
C ALA A 103 2.91 31.25 29.40
N ARG A 104 2.58 29.99 29.70
CA ARG A 104 1.21 29.47 29.51
C ARG A 104 0.19 30.20 30.37
N ALA A 105 0.53 30.50 31.63
CA ALA A 105 -0.35 31.27 32.51
C ALA A 105 -0.62 32.70 31.99
N ALA A 106 0.32 33.28 31.25
CA ALA A 106 0.18 34.58 30.59
C ALA A 106 -0.43 34.51 29.18
N GLY A 107 -0.79 33.32 28.67
CA GLY A 107 -1.32 33.13 27.32
C GLY A 107 -0.28 33.32 26.20
N VAL A 108 1.02 33.15 26.51
CA VAL A 108 2.12 33.35 25.58
C VAL A 108 2.65 32.01 25.09
N LEU A 109 2.81 31.86 23.77
CA LEU A 109 3.33 30.64 23.15
C LEU A 109 4.77 30.36 23.58
N VAL A 110 5.04 29.16 24.09
CA VAL A 110 6.39 28.75 24.51
C VAL A 110 6.95 27.58 23.70
N ASN A 111 8.23 27.65 23.34
CA ASN A 111 9.00 26.53 22.81
C ASN A 111 10.20 26.24 23.73
N VAL A 112 10.27 25.01 24.25
CA VAL A 112 11.40 24.51 25.05
C VAL A 112 12.20 23.54 24.19
N ALA A 113 13.37 23.97 23.72
CA ALA A 113 14.11 23.27 22.66
C ALA A 113 14.54 21.83 23.02
N SER A 114 14.71 21.54 24.31
CA SER A 114 15.08 20.22 24.81
C SER A 114 13.91 19.35 25.27
N ASN A 115 12.69 19.89 25.34
CA ASN A 115 11.54 19.18 25.90
C ASN A 115 10.25 19.53 25.16
N ALA A 116 9.76 18.60 24.34
CA ALA A 116 8.54 18.76 23.56
C ALA A 116 7.28 18.88 24.43
N GLU A 117 7.20 18.20 25.57
CA GLU A 117 6.02 18.23 26.46
C GLU A 117 5.80 19.61 27.11
N LEU A 118 6.89 20.36 27.27
CA LEU A 118 6.85 21.73 27.79
C LEU A 118 6.62 22.78 26.69
N SER A 119 6.52 22.37 25.43
CA SER A 119 6.36 23.26 24.27
C SER A 119 4.92 23.30 23.79
N ASP A 120 4.45 24.47 23.36
CA ASP A 120 3.16 24.65 22.67
C ASP A 120 3.32 24.49 21.14
N PHE A 121 4.55 24.65 20.65
CA PHE A 121 4.92 24.44 19.26
C PHE A 121 6.36 23.94 19.17
N THR A 122 6.69 23.24 18.07
CA THR A 122 8.02 22.67 17.85
C THR A 122 8.70 23.35 16.66
N LEU A 123 9.93 23.82 16.84
CA LEU A 123 10.73 24.34 15.72
C LEU A 123 11.52 23.19 15.07
N MET A 124 11.38 23.06 13.74
CA MET A 124 12.16 22.10 12.97
C MET A 124 13.64 22.50 12.97
N PRO A 125 14.59 21.58 13.26
CA PRO A 125 15.99 21.83 12.99
C PRO A 125 16.16 22.19 11.53
N THR A 126 16.76 23.36 11.30
CA THR A 126 16.88 23.98 9.98
C THR A 126 18.32 24.39 9.77
N TYR A 127 18.94 23.92 8.68
CA TYR A 127 20.19 24.44 8.16
C TYR A 127 19.89 25.57 7.19
N ARG A 128 20.61 26.68 7.33
CA ARG A 128 20.64 27.76 6.35
C ARG A 128 22.10 27.96 5.95
N GLY A 129 22.43 27.66 4.70
CA GLY A 129 23.75 27.96 4.13
C GLY A 129 23.93 29.45 3.87
N SER A 130 25.14 29.84 3.45
CA SER A 130 25.52 31.24 3.20
C SER A 130 24.73 31.92 2.07
N SER A 131 24.12 31.14 1.19
CA SER A 131 23.64 31.62 -0.12
C SER A 131 22.33 30.99 -0.59
N SER A 132 21.28 31.06 0.23
CA SER A 132 19.86 30.79 -0.12
C SER A 132 19.37 29.35 -0.02
N LEU A 133 20.25 28.37 0.26
CA LEU A 133 19.81 26.99 0.52
C LEU A 133 19.35 26.84 1.98
N GLN A 134 18.08 26.47 2.16
CA GLN A 134 17.50 26.15 3.47
C GLN A 134 17.01 24.70 3.49
N ILE A 135 17.49 23.90 4.44
CA ILE A 135 17.09 22.50 4.64
C ILE A 135 16.48 22.38 6.03
N ALA A 136 15.27 21.86 6.14
CA ALA A 136 14.61 21.60 7.42
C ALA A 136 14.26 20.12 7.54
N VAL A 137 14.51 19.52 8.71
CA VAL A 137 14.19 18.11 9.00
C VAL A 137 13.23 18.05 10.17
N THR A 138 12.17 17.25 10.07
CA THR A 138 11.18 17.05 11.14
C THR A 138 10.96 15.58 11.43
N THR A 139 10.72 15.25 12.69
CA THR A 139 10.24 13.93 13.16
C THR A 139 8.85 14.08 13.79
N ASN A 140 8.07 15.11 13.40
CA ASN A 140 6.81 15.50 14.05
C ASN A 140 6.94 15.68 15.58
N GLY A 141 8.08 16.22 16.03
CA GLY A 141 8.36 16.44 17.45
C GLY A 141 8.75 15.20 18.27
N VAL A 142 8.67 13.99 17.70
CA VAL A 142 8.89 12.71 18.42
C VAL A 142 10.37 12.47 18.79
N ALA A 143 11.31 12.91 17.95
CA ALA A 143 12.73 12.65 18.13
C ALA A 143 13.60 13.85 17.67
N PRO A 144 13.54 15.01 18.36
CA PRO A 144 14.24 16.24 17.95
C PRO A 144 15.76 16.08 17.83
N ARG A 145 16.37 15.18 18.62
CA ARG A 145 17.79 14.84 18.50
C ARG A 145 18.11 14.04 17.23
N VAL A 146 17.21 13.16 16.80
CA VAL A 146 17.34 12.41 15.54
C VAL A 146 17.16 13.33 14.35
N ALA A 147 16.16 14.22 14.38
CA ALA A 147 15.95 15.25 13.36
C ALA A 147 17.21 16.13 13.19
N SER A 148 17.82 16.54 14.30
CA SER A 148 19.06 17.33 14.28
C SER A 148 20.25 16.54 13.75
N ARG A 149 20.40 15.27 14.11
CA ARG A 149 21.49 14.41 13.61
C ARG A 149 21.35 14.16 12.10
N LEU A 150 20.14 13.86 11.64
CA LEU A 150 19.83 13.67 10.22
C LEU A 150 20.12 14.94 9.42
N LEU A 151 19.73 16.11 9.93
CA LEU A 151 20.07 17.38 9.30
C LEU A 151 21.60 17.54 9.16
N THR A 152 22.37 17.23 10.21
CA THR A 152 23.84 17.28 10.16
C THR A 152 24.41 16.30 9.13
N GLU A 153 23.89 15.08 9.06
CA GLU A 153 24.33 14.08 8.08
C GLU A 153 23.97 14.47 6.64
N ILE A 154 22.78 15.04 6.42
CA ILE A 154 22.33 15.53 5.10
C ILE A 154 23.23 16.68 4.66
N VAL A 155 23.42 17.68 5.51
CA VAL A 155 24.27 18.84 5.22
C VAL A 155 25.72 18.41 4.99
N GLY A 156 26.24 17.48 5.80
CA GLY A 156 27.60 16.96 5.65
C GLY A 156 27.84 16.16 4.38
N LYS A 157 26.78 15.72 3.69
CA LYS A 157 26.85 15.03 2.39
C LYS A 157 26.61 15.94 1.20
N LEU A 158 26.27 17.21 1.42
CA LEU A 158 26.12 18.16 0.31
C LEU A 158 27.49 18.43 -0.33
N PRO A 159 27.56 18.50 -1.67
CA PRO A 159 28.79 18.89 -2.36
C PRO A 159 29.26 20.28 -1.90
N ALA A 160 30.56 20.42 -1.64
CA ALA A 160 31.12 21.69 -1.16
C ALA A 160 31.03 22.83 -2.19
N ASP A 161 30.87 22.49 -3.47
CA ASP A 161 30.73 23.37 -4.63
C ASP A 161 29.26 23.68 -5.01
N LEU A 162 28.29 23.15 -4.27
CA LEU A 162 26.87 23.37 -4.53
C LEU A 162 26.48 24.84 -4.31
N GLU A 163 27.09 25.53 -3.33
CA GLU A 163 26.75 26.91 -3.00
C GLU A 163 27.10 27.93 -4.11
N PRO A 164 28.31 27.91 -4.71
CA PRO A 164 28.63 28.71 -5.90
C PRO A 164 27.71 28.42 -7.10
N GLN A 165 27.40 27.15 -7.36
CA GLN A 165 26.55 26.75 -8.49
C GLN A 165 25.10 27.22 -8.31
N LEU A 166 24.55 27.13 -7.09
CA LEU A 166 23.24 27.69 -6.78
C LEU A 166 23.23 29.21 -6.89
N LYS A 167 24.35 29.88 -6.58
CA LYS A 167 24.53 31.31 -6.86
C LYS A 167 24.59 31.60 -8.35
N ASP A 168 25.23 30.76 -9.15
CA ASP A 168 25.26 30.92 -10.60
C ASP A 168 23.89 30.68 -11.23
N VAL A 169 23.13 29.69 -10.75
CA VAL A 169 21.73 29.44 -11.16
C VAL A 169 20.83 30.60 -10.70
N ALA A 170 20.97 31.08 -9.47
CA ALA A 170 20.22 32.24 -8.99
C ALA A 170 20.62 33.53 -9.73
N ARG A 171 21.89 33.69 -10.09
CA ARG A 171 22.40 34.80 -10.91
C ARG A 171 21.88 34.68 -12.33
N LEU A 172 21.86 33.50 -12.93
CA LEU A 172 21.28 33.24 -14.25
C LEU A 172 19.79 33.51 -14.25
N ASN A 173 19.05 33.08 -13.22
CA ASN A 173 17.65 33.41 -13.05
C ASN A 173 17.41 34.90 -12.81
N HIS A 174 18.29 35.56 -12.06
CA HIS A 174 18.20 37.01 -11.87
C HIS A 174 18.55 37.76 -13.15
N VAL A 175 19.56 37.33 -13.91
CA VAL A 175 19.94 37.88 -15.22
C VAL A 175 18.84 37.62 -16.24
N ALA A 176 18.20 36.45 -16.22
CA ALA A 176 17.04 36.14 -17.06
C ALA A 176 15.85 37.05 -16.72
N ARG A 177 15.54 37.23 -15.43
CA ARG A 177 14.50 38.17 -14.97
C ARG A 177 14.85 39.63 -15.20
N GLU A 178 16.13 39.99 -15.18
CA GLU A 178 16.59 41.36 -15.47
C GLU A 178 16.59 41.60 -16.98
N ALA A 179 16.92 40.60 -17.79
CA ALA A 179 16.79 40.63 -19.24
C ALA A 179 15.33 40.67 -19.68
N GLU A 180 14.43 39.94 -18.99
CA GLU A 180 12.98 40.08 -19.12
C GLU A 180 12.55 41.49 -18.74
N ARG A 181 12.94 42.01 -17.56
CA ARG A 181 12.61 43.38 -17.16
C ARG A 181 13.20 44.46 -18.08
N GLN A 182 14.36 44.24 -18.69
CA GLN A 182 14.94 45.15 -19.68
C GLN A 182 14.25 45.03 -21.03
N ARG A 183 13.86 43.83 -21.45
CA ARG A 183 12.99 43.61 -22.61
C ARG A 183 11.64 44.29 -22.41
N ASP A 184 11.03 44.13 -21.25
CA ASP A 184 9.73 44.71 -20.91
C ASP A 184 9.83 46.24 -20.80
N LYS A 185 10.90 46.80 -20.21
CA LYS A 185 11.18 48.25 -20.26
C LYS A 185 11.48 48.77 -21.67
N MET A 186 12.09 47.94 -22.53
CA MET A 186 12.38 48.30 -23.92
C MET A 186 11.08 48.27 -24.75
N ILE A 187 10.18 47.32 -24.48
CA ILE A 187 8.80 47.27 -25.00
C ILE A 187 8.00 48.49 -24.52
N ASP A 188 8.02 48.81 -23.21
CA ASP A 188 7.39 50.02 -22.66
C ASP A 188 7.95 51.30 -23.29
N SER A 189 9.26 51.38 -23.56
CA SER A 189 9.88 52.55 -24.19
C SER A 189 9.55 52.70 -25.68
N ILE A 190 9.22 51.59 -26.35
CA ILE A 190 8.74 51.56 -27.75
C ILE A 190 7.25 51.95 -27.78
N GLU A 191 6.46 51.60 -26.76
CA GLU A 191 5.05 51.97 -26.63
C GLU A 191 4.86 53.43 -26.17
N LEU A 192 5.74 53.96 -25.30
CA LEU A 192 5.75 55.36 -24.84
C LEU A 192 6.29 56.36 -25.89
N GLY A 193 6.79 55.88 -27.03
CA GLY A 193 7.32 56.71 -28.13
C GLY A 193 6.30 57.14 -29.18
N SER A 194 5.01 56.79 -29.04
CA SER A 194 3.94 57.12 -29.99
C SER A 194 2.99 58.21 -29.46
N GLY A 195 3.57 59.34 -29.06
CA GLY A 195 2.84 60.61 -28.89
C GLY A 195 3.17 61.56 -30.04
N ASP A 196 2.13 62.04 -30.71
CA ASP A 196 2.08 63.11 -31.73
C ASP A 196 2.44 62.77 -33.19
N ILE A 197 1.47 62.24 -33.94
CA ILE A 197 1.16 62.76 -35.29
C ILE A 197 -0.37 62.74 -35.50
N SER A 198 -1.03 63.86 -35.21
CA SER A 198 -2.35 64.17 -35.78
C SER A 198 -2.21 65.33 -36.77
N THR A 199 -2.02 65.01 -38.05
CA THR A 199 -2.43 65.85 -39.19
C THR A 199 -2.43 65.00 -40.45
N ALA A 200 -3.56 65.02 -41.19
CA ALA A 200 -3.73 64.99 -42.65
C ALA A 200 -2.82 64.07 -43.49
N GLU A 201 -3.20 63.36 -44.55
CA GLU A 201 -4.36 63.32 -45.44
C GLU A 201 -4.05 62.14 -46.40
N THR A 202 -5.08 61.57 -47.04
CA THR A 202 -5.03 60.86 -48.34
C THR A 202 -3.96 59.80 -48.61
N ALA A 203 -4.38 58.54 -48.81
CA ALA A 203 -4.37 57.89 -50.14
C ALA A 203 -4.56 56.37 -50.05
N THR A 204 -5.39 55.89 -50.95
CA THR A 204 -5.63 54.51 -51.37
C THR A 204 -4.36 53.80 -51.87
N ASN A 205 -4.15 52.52 -51.51
CA ASN A 205 -3.98 51.38 -52.44
C ASN A 205 -3.32 50.14 -51.78
N THR A 206 -4.05 49.02 -51.87
CA THR A 206 -3.69 47.63 -52.26
C THR A 206 -2.32 47.01 -51.89
N PRO A 207 -2.26 45.73 -51.44
CA PRO A 207 -1.13 45.15 -50.71
C PRO A 207 -0.12 44.42 -51.61
N PRO A 208 1.12 44.12 -51.13
CA PRO A 208 1.92 43.05 -51.70
C PRO A 208 2.04 41.84 -50.76
N GLN A 209 2.01 40.68 -51.42
CA GLN A 209 2.12 39.34 -50.87
C GLN A 209 3.49 39.00 -50.27
N GLN A 210 3.40 38.08 -49.31
CA GLN A 210 4.36 37.12 -48.75
C GLN A 210 5.67 36.82 -49.50
N THR A 211 6.74 36.63 -48.73
CA THR A 211 7.72 35.54 -48.91
C THR A 211 8.27 35.03 -47.54
N SER A 212 7.91 33.79 -47.17
CA SER A 212 8.70 32.67 -46.55
C SER A 212 10.03 32.98 -45.82
N SER A 213 10.46 32.40 -44.67
CA SER A 213 10.09 31.28 -43.76
C SER A 213 11.09 31.32 -42.56
N PRO A 214 11.24 30.30 -41.69
CA PRO A 214 10.33 29.75 -40.66
C PRO A 214 10.94 29.80 -39.23
N GLY A 215 10.09 29.73 -38.19
CA GLY A 215 10.49 29.27 -36.85
C GLY A 215 10.60 30.32 -35.74
N SER A 216 9.53 30.50 -34.97
CA SER A 216 9.60 30.62 -33.51
C SER A 216 8.24 30.32 -32.90
N VAL A 217 8.27 29.57 -31.80
CA VAL A 217 7.12 29.03 -31.07
C VAL A 217 6.49 30.16 -30.23
N ASN A 218 5.19 30.41 -30.45
CA ASN A 218 4.30 31.27 -29.65
C ASN A 218 4.13 30.67 -28.23
N GLY A 219 3.82 31.39 -27.14
CA GLY A 219 3.53 32.80 -26.91
C GLY A 219 3.02 32.95 -25.46
N ILE A 220 3.50 33.93 -24.69
CA ILE A 220 2.88 34.36 -23.43
C ILE A 220 1.92 35.50 -23.80
N GLN A 221 0.62 35.32 -23.55
CA GLN A 221 -0.42 36.31 -23.87
C GLN A 221 -0.41 37.48 -22.86
N SER A 222 -0.73 38.70 -23.31
CA SER A 222 -0.73 39.94 -22.50
C SER A 222 -1.90 40.01 -21.49
N GLU A 223 -1.70 40.70 -20.35
CA GLU A 223 -2.67 40.80 -19.24
C GLU A 223 -4.02 41.48 -19.59
N ASP A 224 -4.15 42.12 -20.75
CA ASP A 224 -5.34 42.90 -21.16
C ASP A 224 -6.51 42.07 -21.75
N HIS A 225 -6.38 40.74 -21.84
CA HIS A 225 -7.36 39.88 -22.51
C HIS A 225 -8.38 39.15 -21.60
N TYR A 226 -8.31 39.28 -20.27
CA TYR A 226 -9.28 38.63 -19.37
C TYR A 226 -10.56 39.46 -19.16
N LEU A 227 -11.69 38.79 -18.88
CA LEU A 227 -13.00 39.38 -18.59
C LEU A 227 -12.91 40.58 -17.63
N ASP A 228 -13.53 41.70 -18.02
CA ASP A 228 -13.71 42.87 -17.16
C ASP A 228 -14.86 42.63 -16.16
N LEU A 229 -14.50 42.28 -14.93
CA LEU A 229 -15.46 41.96 -13.88
C LEU A 229 -16.31 43.15 -13.45
N ALA A 230 -15.84 44.39 -13.63
CA ALA A 230 -16.64 45.57 -13.31
C ALA A 230 -17.87 45.66 -14.21
N THR A 231 -17.72 45.33 -15.51
CA THR A 231 -18.85 45.31 -16.44
C THR A 231 -19.88 44.25 -16.09
N LEU A 232 -19.45 43.08 -15.64
CA LEU A 232 -20.35 42.00 -15.20
C LEU A 232 -21.00 42.30 -13.86
N ARG A 233 -20.29 42.95 -12.92
CA ARG A 233 -20.86 43.37 -11.64
C ARG A 233 -21.97 44.41 -11.83
N ASP A 234 -21.73 45.38 -12.71
CA ASP A 234 -22.59 46.56 -12.88
C ASP A 234 -23.61 46.38 -14.03
N SER A 235 -23.62 45.21 -14.69
CA SER A 235 -24.51 44.90 -15.81
C SER A 235 -25.99 44.80 -15.41
N LYS A 236 -26.84 45.57 -16.08
CA LYS A 236 -28.31 45.41 -16.05
C LYS A 236 -28.80 44.17 -16.80
N ASN A 237 -28.03 43.70 -17.77
CA ASN A 237 -28.34 42.48 -18.49
C ASN A 237 -27.97 41.28 -17.61
N ALA A 238 -28.94 40.40 -17.43
CA ALA A 238 -28.80 39.26 -16.54
C ALA A 238 -27.70 38.30 -17.05
N GLN A 239 -27.66 38.06 -18.37
CA GLN A 239 -26.60 37.32 -19.05
C GLN A 239 -26.04 38.11 -20.23
N SER A 240 -24.74 38.00 -20.48
CA SER A 240 -24.07 38.58 -21.63
C SER A 240 -23.24 37.54 -22.37
N SER A 241 -23.24 37.58 -23.71
CA SER A 241 -22.33 36.76 -24.52
C SER A 241 -20.92 37.33 -24.40
N GLN A 242 -19.95 36.47 -24.07
CA GLN A 242 -18.54 36.82 -23.91
C GLN A 242 -17.69 35.71 -24.54
N ALA A 243 -16.64 36.09 -25.27
CA ALA A 243 -15.65 35.13 -25.76
C ALA A 243 -14.73 34.73 -24.60
N ILE A 244 -14.82 33.48 -24.15
CA ILE A 244 -14.07 32.99 -22.99
C ILE A 244 -13.60 31.55 -23.19
N ASN A 245 -12.50 31.19 -22.53
CA ASN A 245 -12.05 29.80 -22.41
C ASN A 245 -12.57 29.16 -21.10
N VAL A 246 -12.37 27.84 -20.98
CA VAL A 246 -12.80 27.03 -19.83
C VAL A 246 -12.20 27.52 -18.52
N GLN A 247 -10.89 27.84 -18.50
CA GLN A 247 -10.18 28.25 -17.29
C GLN A 247 -10.65 29.60 -16.75
N THR A 248 -10.94 30.55 -17.63
CA THR A 248 -11.49 31.85 -17.27
C THR A 248 -12.93 31.71 -16.77
N ALA A 249 -13.72 30.82 -17.38
CA ALA A 249 -15.09 30.53 -16.96
C ALA A 249 -15.18 30.08 -15.49
N VAL A 250 -14.38 29.08 -15.11
CA VAL A 250 -14.36 28.57 -13.72
C VAL A 250 -13.69 29.53 -12.75
N SER A 251 -12.64 30.23 -13.18
CA SER A 251 -11.97 31.23 -12.36
C SER A 251 -12.93 32.38 -12.01
N TYR A 252 -13.78 32.80 -12.96
CA TYR A 252 -14.78 33.84 -12.72
C TYR A 252 -15.77 33.43 -11.62
N VAL A 253 -16.34 32.22 -11.71
CA VAL A 253 -17.28 31.73 -10.69
C VAL A 253 -16.59 31.56 -9.33
N ALA A 254 -15.37 31.03 -9.31
CA ALA A 254 -14.56 30.91 -8.09
C ALA A 254 -14.31 32.27 -7.45
N HIS A 255 -13.91 33.28 -8.23
CA HIS A 255 -13.69 34.65 -7.75
C HIS A 255 -14.99 35.29 -7.26
N ALA A 256 -16.08 35.17 -8.02
CA ALA A 256 -17.36 35.78 -7.68
C ALA A 256 -17.98 35.20 -6.40
N LEU A 257 -17.71 33.94 -6.06
CA LEU A 257 -18.33 33.23 -4.93
C LEU A 257 -17.40 32.96 -3.73
N SER A 258 -16.15 33.42 -3.75
CA SER A 258 -15.18 33.26 -2.66
C SER A 258 -14.52 34.58 -2.24
N ASP A 259 -13.94 34.61 -1.04
CA ASP A 259 -13.11 35.72 -0.55
C ASP A 259 -11.61 35.38 -0.65
N LEU A 260 -11.30 34.08 -0.71
CA LEU A 260 -9.96 33.55 -0.86
C LEU A 260 -9.95 32.45 -1.92
N CYS A 261 -9.14 32.63 -2.95
CA CYS A 261 -8.96 31.66 -4.03
C CYS A 261 -7.52 31.13 -4.02
N PHE A 262 -7.33 29.82 -3.92
CA PHE A 262 -6.00 29.21 -4.03
C PHE A 262 -5.76 28.67 -5.43
N VAL A 263 -4.55 28.88 -5.95
CA VAL A 263 -4.14 28.40 -7.29
C VAL A 263 -3.05 27.35 -7.14
N TYR A 264 -3.36 26.09 -7.46
CA TYR A 264 -2.44 24.95 -7.38
C TYR A 264 -2.07 24.45 -8.78
N SER A 265 -1.19 25.20 -9.45
CA SER A 265 -0.70 24.88 -10.80
C SER A 265 0.75 25.32 -10.95
N ALA A 266 1.46 24.67 -11.88
CA ALA A 266 2.76 25.15 -12.32
C ALA A 266 2.56 26.47 -13.12
N PRO A 267 3.49 27.45 -13.04
CA PRO A 267 3.39 28.70 -13.80
C PRO A 267 3.19 28.50 -15.31
N GLU A 268 3.73 27.41 -15.86
CA GLU A 268 3.70 27.08 -17.29
C GLU A 268 2.33 26.58 -17.77
N GLN A 269 1.42 26.25 -16.86
CA GLN A 269 0.12 25.63 -17.19
C GLN A 269 -1.03 26.64 -17.40
N GLU A 270 -0.81 27.94 -17.19
CA GLU A 270 -1.82 29.03 -17.28
C GLU A 270 -3.13 28.85 -16.45
N ILE A 271 -3.23 27.78 -15.65
CA ILE A 271 -4.38 27.50 -14.78
C ILE A 271 -4.45 28.54 -13.66
N GLY A 272 -5.60 29.19 -13.52
CA GLY A 272 -5.91 30.14 -12.44
C GLY A 272 -5.30 31.54 -12.61
N GLU A 273 -4.66 31.84 -13.75
CA GLU A 273 -4.05 33.15 -13.99
C GLU A 273 -5.06 34.30 -13.97
N ALA A 274 -6.27 34.10 -14.49
CA ALA A 274 -7.34 35.10 -14.43
C ALA A 274 -7.67 35.50 -12.98
N ALA A 275 -7.78 34.53 -12.06
CA ALA A 275 -8.03 34.81 -10.64
C ALA A 275 -6.89 35.59 -9.98
N LEU A 276 -5.63 35.27 -10.33
CA LEU A 276 -4.46 36.01 -9.85
C LEU A 276 -4.45 37.45 -10.40
N ALA A 277 -4.76 37.64 -11.68
CA ALA A 277 -4.84 38.95 -12.32
C ALA A 277 -5.92 39.83 -11.69
N TRP A 278 -7.13 39.31 -11.48
CA TRP A 278 -8.21 40.05 -10.83
C TRP A 278 -7.90 40.38 -9.37
N SER A 279 -7.18 39.51 -8.65
CA SER A 279 -6.72 39.81 -7.30
C SER A 279 -5.68 40.95 -7.28
N ARG A 280 -4.75 40.99 -8.24
CA ARG A 280 -3.79 42.10 -8.42
C ARG A 280 -4.49 43.43 -8.72
N ARG A 281 -5.59 43.38 -9.48
CA ARG A 281 -6.47 44.54 -9.77
C ARG A 281 -7.40 44.93 -8.62
N ALA A 282 -7.39 44.15 -7.53
CA ALA A 282 -8.31 44.30 -6.42
C ALA A 282 -9.79 44.23 -6.88
N GLU A 283 -10.16 43.25 -7.70
CA GLU A 283 -11.55 43.09 -8.09
C GLU A 283 -12.40 42.53 -6.94
N LYS A 284 -13.63 43.02 -6.82
CA LYS A 284 -14.59 42.59 -5.81
C LYS A 284 -15.45 41.43 -6.28
N ASN A 285 -15.78 40.53 -5.36
CA ASN A 285 -16.69 39.41 -5.62
C ASN A 285 -18.16 39.85 -5.68
N ALA A 286 -19.07 38.89 -5.89
CA ALA A 286 -20.51 39.13 -5.98
C ALA A 286 -21.16 39.62 -4.67
N PHE A 287 -20.41 39.60 -3.56
CA PHE A 287 -20.83 40.07 -2.25
C PHE A 287 -20.21 41.43 -1.87
N GLY A 288 -19.41 42.02 -2.77
CA GLY A 288 -18.77 43.31 -2.55
C GLY A 288 -17.46 43.27 -1.73
N GLU A 289 -16.96 42.08 -1.45
CA GLU A 289 -15.71 41.83 -0.72
C GLU A 289 -14.51 41.70 -1.67
N TRP A 290 -13.32 42.05 -1.19
CA TRP A 290 -12.08 41.91 -1.96
C TRP A 290 -11.60 40.47 -1.97
N VAL A 291 -11.18 39.96 -3.14
CA VAL A 291 -10.72 38.58 -3.28
C VAL A 291 -9.20 38.50 -3.27
N SER A 292 -8.65 37.68 -2.39
CA SER A 292 -7.23 37.34 -2.40
C SER A 292 -7.00 36.04 -3.16
N ALA A 293 -6.20 36.08 -4.23
CA ALA A 293 -5.76 34.88 -4.94
C ALA A 293 -4.30 34.55 -4.59
N LEU A 294 -4.04 33.30 -4.18
CA LEU A 294 -2.72 32.86 -3.72
C LEU A 294 -2.24 31.66 -4.52
N ARG A 295 -1.13 31.82 -5.24
CA ARG A 295 -0.45 30.71 -5.89
C ARG A 295 0.26 29.83 -4.86
N MET A 296 -0.01 28.54 -4.94
CA MET A 296 0.48 27.50 -4.04
C MET A 296 1.33 26.50 -4.81
N GLN A 297 2.26 25.86 -4.12
CA GLN A 297 3.03 24.74 -4.68
C GLN A 297 2.24 23.44 -4.54
N THR A 298 2.25 22.61 -5.58
CA THR A 298 1.70 21.25 -5.55
C THR A 298 2.65 20.31 -4.82
N ARG A 299 2.40 20.09 -3.52
CA ARG A 299 3.19 19.18 -2.67
C ARG A 299 2.39 18.68 -1.47
N HIS A 300 2.84 17.59 -0.87
CA HIS A 300 2.27 17.07 0.38
C HIS A 300 2.15 18.17 1.45
N GLY A 301 0.98 18.22 2.08
CA GLY A 301 0.67 19.20 3.11
C GLY A 301 0.19 20.56 2.58
N ALA A 302 0.42 20.93 1.32
CA ALA A 302 0.02 22.23 0.77
C ALA A 302 -1.50 22.44 0.78
N GLY A 303 -2.29 21.36 0.69
CA GLY A 303 -3.75 21.40 0.84
C GLY A 303 -4.22 21.87 2.22
N HIS A 304 -3.41 21.77 3.28
CA HIS A 304 -3.81 22.20 4.63
C HIS A 304 -4.09 23.70 4.71
N ALA A 305 -3.59 24.50 3.76
CA ALA A 305 -3.93 25.92 3.63
C ALA A 305 -5.43 26.12 3.39
N LEU A 306 -6.06 25.24 2.58
CA LEU A 306 -7.50 25.25 2.35
C LEU A 306 -8.26 25.06 3.67
N TRP A 307 -7.87 24.04 4.43
CA TRP A 307 -8.49 23.72 5.72
C TRP A 307 -8.30 24.83 6.76
N GLY A 308 -7.10 25.41 6.84
CA GLY A 308 -6.84 26.55 7.73
C GLY A 308 -7.68 27.77 7.38
N ALA A 309 -7.81 28.09 6.09
CA ALA A 309 -8.64 29.19 5.63
C ALA A 309 -10.13 28.96 5.93
N LEU A 310 -10.66 27.76 5.65
CA LEU A 310 -12.04 27.41 5.97
C LEU A 310 -12.32 27.48 7.48
N SER A 311 -11.37 27.03 8.30
CA SER A 311 -11.47 27.10 9.77
C SER A 311 -11.51 28.52 10.32
N SER A 312 -11.07 29.52 9.55
CA SER A 312 -11.18 30.94 9.90
C SER A 312 -12.56 31.55 9.59
N GLY A 313 -13.45 30.79 8.94
CA GLY A 313 -14.77 31.26 8.48
C GLY A 313 -14.76 31.94 7.11
N SER A 314 -13.63 31.91 6.39
CA SER A 314 -13.53 32.47 5.03
C SER A 314 -14.27 31.60 4.01
N ARG A 315 -14.83 32.21 2.95
CA ARG A 315 -15.32 31.47 1.78
C ARG A 315 -14.15 31.17 0.87
N VAL A 316 -13.88 29.89 0.67
CA VAL A 316 -12.68 29.44 -0.04
C VAL A 316 -13.06 28.71 -1.32
N ALA A 317 -12.36 29.04 -2.40
CA ALA A 317 -12.36 28.26 -3.63
C ALA A 317 -10.91 27.91 -4.00
N ALA A 318 -10.74 26.92 -4.87
CA ALA A 318 -9.45 26.63 -5.47
C ALA A 318 -9.59 26.38 -6.97
N VAL A 319 -8.57 26.79 -7.71
CA VAL A 319 -8.35 26.43 -9.11
C VAL A 319 -7.04 25.66 -9.16
N ALA A 320 -7.03 24.48 -9.77
CA ALA A 320 -5.93 23.55 -9.61
C ALA A 320 -5.72 22.69 -10.86
N SER A 321 -4.50 22.18 -11.06
CA SER A 321 -4.27 21.03 -11.94
C SER A 321 -4.82 19.76 -11.26
N ALA A 322 -5.35 18.81 -12.03
CA ALA A 322 -5.77 17.52 -11.51
C ALA A 322 -4.60 16.77 -10.82
N GLU A 323 -3.37 16.96 -11.29
CA GLU A 323 -2.12 16.46 -10.69
C GLU A 323 -1.93 16.88 -9.22
N SER A 324 -2.63 17.93 -8.78
CA SER A 324 -2.59 18.38 -7.39
C SER A 324 -3.50 17.61 -6.46
N LEU A 325 -4.55 16.97 -6.98
CA LEU A 325 -5.57 16.27 -6.20
C LEU A 325 -5.01 15.09 -5.39
N PRO A 326 -4.07 14.25 -5.91
CA PRO A 326 -3.43 13.21 -5.11
C PRO A 326 -2.81 13.73 -3.80
N TYR A 327 -2.19 14.91 -3.84
CA TYR A 327 -1.59 15.56 -2.66
C TYR A 327 -2.63 16.16 -1.70
N MET A 328 -3.88 16.32 -2.13
CA MET A 328 -4.98 16.86 -1.36
C MET A 328 -5.91 15.79 -0.79
N VAL A 329 -5.78 14.52 -1.17
CA VAL A 329 -6.67 13.42 -0.71
C VAL A 329 -6.88 13.41 0.82
N PRO A 330 -5.84 13.45 1.68
CA PRO A 330 -6.05 13.45 3.13
C PRO A 330 -6.81 14.69 3.62
N VAL A 331 -6.60 15.84 2.97
CA VAL A 331 -7.28 17.09 3.32
C VAL A 331 -8.73 17.04 2.87
N LEU A 332 -9.02 16.58 1.65
CA LEU A 332 -10.38 16.43 1.14
C LEU A 332 -11.22 15.51 2.04
N ALA A 333 -10.65 14.39 2.48
CA ALA A 333 -11.32 13.48 3.43
C ALA A 333 -11.63 14.16 4.77
N GLU A 334 -10.70 14.96 5.31
CA GLU A 334 -10.92 15.72 6.55
C GLU A 334 -11.99 16.81 6.37
N LEU A 335 -12.01 17.49 5.21
CA LEU A 335 -13.02 18.50 4.90
C LEU A 335 -14.42 17.88 4.75
N VAL A 336 -14.54 16.68 4.18
CA VAL A 336 -15.78 15.90 4.17
C VAL A 336 -16.23 15.55 5.59
N ALA A 337 -15.32 15.00 6.41
CA ALA A 337 -15.61 14.62 7.79
C ALA A 337 -16.12 15.80 8.64
N ARG A 338 -15.61 17.01 8.36
CA ARG A 338 -15.99 18.26 9.04
C ARG A 338 -17.11 19.04 8.36
N LYS A 339 -17.69 18.50 7.28
CA LYS A 339 -18.73 19.16 6.49
C LYS A 339 -18.35 20.59 6.10
N GLN A 340 -17.16 20.77 5.57
CA GLN A 340 -16.65 22.07 5.16
C GLN A 340 -16.94 22.31 3.66
N PRO A 341 -17.68 23.38 3.30
CA PRO A 341 -18.02 23.67 1.92
C PRO A 341 -16.82 24.32 1.20
N ILE A 342 -16.30 23.65 0.17
CA ILE A 342 -15.28 24.21 -0.74
C ILE A 342 -15.50 23.67 -2.14
N VAL A 343 -15.18 24.47 -3.16
CA VAL A 343 -15.10 24.01 -4.53
C VAL A 343 -13.66 24.06 -5.03
N ILE A 344 -13.19 22.93 -5.56
CA ILE A 344 -11.91 22.83 -6.27
C ILE A 344 -12.22 22.61 -7.74
N HIS A 345 -11.93 23.61 -8.57
CA HIS A 345 -11.98 23.50 -10.03
C HIS A 345 -10.67 22.90 -10.51
N ALA A 346 -10.70 21.62 -10.88
CA ALA A 346 -9.52 20.85 -11.26
C ALA A 346 -9.48 20.66 -12.78
N ALA A 347 -8.44 21.20 -13.41
CA ALA A 347 -8.15 21.02 -14.82
C ALA A 347 -7.56 19.61 -15.03
N ALA A 348 -8.30 18.74 -15.71
CA ALA A 348 -7.89 17.39 -16.08
C ALA A 348 -6.89 17.46 -17.25
N GLN A 349 -5.64 17.79 -16.92
CA GLN A 349 -4.53 17.79 -17.85
C GLN A 349 -3.30 17.13 -17.23
N SER A 350 -2.50 16.52 -18.10
CA SER A 350 -1.16 16.03 -17.82
C SER A 350 -0.23 16.52 -18.93
N LEU A 351 1.07 16.67 -18.63
CA LEU A 351 2.09 16.99 -19.63
C LEU A 351 2.73 15.69 -20.12
N ASP A 352 2.77 15.48 -21.43
CA ASP A 352 3.48 14.34 -22.02
C ASP A 352 5.02 14.55 -22.01
N GLU A 353 5.78 13.56 -22.52
CA GLU A 353 7.25 13.63 -22.58
C GLU A 353 7.76 14.81 -23.43
N ALA A 354 6.93 15.31 -24.35
CA ALA A 354 7.22 16.48 -25.17
C ALA A 354 6.75 17.80 -24.53
N VAL A 355 6.26 17.76 -23.28
CA VAL A 355 5.71 18.89 -22.52
C VAL A 355 4.46 19.46 -23.20
N VAL A 356 3.75 18.65 -23.97
CA VAL A 356 2.46 19.00 -24.56
C VAL A 356 1.36 18.61 -23.58
N ALA A 357 0.47 19.54 -23.27
CA ALA A 357 -0.67 19.25 -22.42
C ALA A 357 -1.65 18.32 -23.17
N GLN A 358 -2.08 17.25 -22.49
CA GLN A 358 -3.11 16.32 -22.94
C GLN A 358 -4.19 16.19 -21.86
N THR A 359 -5.43 15.91 -22.28
CA THR A 359 -6.54 15.70 -21.33
C THR A 359 -6.35 14.37 -20.61
N ASP A 360 -6.26 14.41 -19.29
CA ASP A 360 -6.03 13.24 -18.44
C ASP A 360 -6.82 13.33 -17.13
N PHE A 361 -7.66 12.33 -16.88
CA PHE A 361 -8.45 12.20 -15.64
C PHE A 361 -7.81 11.31 -14.58
N ALA A 362 -6.67 10.65 -14.86
CA ALA A 362 -6.07 9.66 -13.97
C ALA A 362 -5.80 10.21 -12.55
N ASP A 363 -5.20 11.39 -12.45
CA ASP A 363 -4.91 12.01 -11.14
C ASP A 363 -6.16 12.46 -10.39
N ALA A 364 -7.21 12.85 -11.11
CA ALA A 364 -8.49 13.18 -10.50
C ALA A 364 -9.19 11.95 -9.92
N PHE A 365 -9.07 10.80 -10.56
CA PHE A 365 -9.70 9.56 -10.11
C PHE A 365 -9.13 9.03 -8.79
N VAL A 366 -7.87 9.34 -8.48
CA VAL A 366 -7.25 9.04 -7.18
C VAL A 366 -8.04 9.64 -6.01
N ALA A 367 -8.68 10.79 -6.22
CA ALA A 367 -9.40 11.50 -5.16
C ALA A 367 -10.87 11.06 -4.98
N LEU A 368 -11.39 10.15 -5.81
CA LEU A 368 -12.80 9.71 -5.74
C LEU A 368 -13.16 8.99 -4.43
N GLY A 369 -12.18 8.38 -3.76
CA GLY A 369 -12.35 7.70 -2.47
C GLY A 369 -12.56 8.63 -1.26
N THR A 370 -12.51 9.95 -1.45
CA THR A 370 -12.62 10.94 -0.36
C THR A 370 -14.05 11.18 0.12
N ASN A 371 -15.06 10.63 -0.54
CA ASN A 371 -16.49 10.96 -0.38
C ASN A 371 -16.84 12.42 -0.70
N ALA A 372 -15.94 13.19 -1.33
CA ALA A 372 -16.28 14.47 -1.92
C ALA A 372 -17.23 14.28 -3.13
N VAL A 373 -17.95 15.33 -3.50
CA VAL A 373 -18.78 15.33 -4.70
C VAL A 373 -17.90 15.59 -5.92
N PHE A 374 -18.06 14.82 -6.99
CA PHE A 374 -17.32 15.01 -8.24
C PHE A 374 -18.28 15.34 -9.37
N LEU A 375 -18.14 16.55 -9.91
CA LEU A 375 -18.87 17.03 -11.08
C LEU A 375 -17.93 17.23 -12.25
N ALA A 376 -18.42 17.12 -13.48
CA ALA A 376 -17.64 17.35 -14.69
C ALA A 376 -18.39 18.18 -15.73
N SER A 377 -17.63 18.90 -16.56
CA SER A 377 -18.14 19.72 -17.65
C SER A 377 -17.60 19.31 -19.01
N ALA A 378 -18.47 19.32 -20.02
CA ALA A 378 -18.12 18.94 -21.39
C ALA A 378 -17.74 20.11 -22.33
N SER A 379 -17.94 21.37 -21.93
CA SER A 379 -17.64 22.56 -22.75
C SER A 379 -17.37 23.79 -21.89
N ALA A 380 -16.86 24.89 -22.48
CA ALA A 380 -16.65 26.15 -21.75
C ALA A 380 -17.96 26.76 -21.21
N GLN A 381 -19.04 26.70 -21.99
CA GLN A 381 -20.36 27.15 -21.51
C GLN A 381 -20.84 26.31 -20.32
N GLU A 382 -20.66 24.99 -20.42
CA GLU A 382 -21.03 24.07 -19.34
C GLU A 382 -20.12 24.25 -18.12
N ALA A 383 -18.83 24.55 -18.31
CA ALA A 383 -17.88 24.81 -17.22
C ALA A 383 -18.30 26.00 -16.35
N HIS A 384 -18.78 27.10 -16.94
CA HIS A 384 -19.38 28.20 -16.17
C HIS A 384 -20.62 27.73 -15.38
N ASP A 385 -21.53 27.03 -16.06
CA ASP A 385 -22.84 26.67 -15.51
C ASP A 385 -22.74 25.60 -14.41
N VAL A 386 -21.92 24.58 -14.61
CA VAL A 386 -21.65 23.51 -13.63
C VAL A 386 -20.74 24.01 -12.52
N ALA A 387 -19.85 24.98 -12.75
CA ALA A 387 -19.14 25.63 -11.64
C ALA A 387 -20.14 26.31 -10.68
N LEU A 388 -21.16 26.99 -11.22
CA LEU A 388 -22.19 27.59 -10.39
C LEU A 388 -23.02 26.53 -9.64
N ILE A 389 -23.36 25.42 -10.30
CA ILE A 389 -23.99 24.26 -9.64
C ILE A 389 -23.08 23.70 -8.53
N ALA A 390 -21.78 23.55 -8.77
CA ALA A 390 -20.81 23.04 -7.81
C ALA A 390 -20.75 23.90 -6.55
N HIS A 391 -20.72 25.23 -6.68
CA HIS A 391 -20.73 26.15 -5.53
C HIS A 391 -22.05 26.08 -4.76
N ALA A 392 -23.19 26.01 -5.46
CA ALA A 392 -24.49 25.84 -4.81
C ALA A 392 -24.58 24.49 -4.05
N VAL A 393 -24.11 23.40 -4.65
CA VAL A 393 -24.06 22.07 -4.03
C VAL A 393 -23.13 22.06 -2.82
N ALA A 394 -21.91 22.59 -2.95
CA ALA A 394 -20.94 22.65 -1.86
C ALA A 394 -21.52 23.37 -0.64
N HIS A 395 -22.09 24.56 -0.87
CA HIS A 395 -22.69 25.37 0.18
C HIS A 395 -23.91 24.71 0.83
N THR A 396 -24.81 24.14 0.02
CA THR A 396 -26.08 23.60 0.53
C THR A 396 -25.90 22.24 1.19
N ALA A 397 -25.05 21.38 0.63
CA ALA A 397 -24.73 20.06 1.21
C ALA A 397 -23.68 20.12 2.33
N ASN A 398 -22.98 21.25 2.49
CA ASN A 398 -21.82 21.40 3.37
C ASN A 398 -20.75 20.33 3.09
N LEU A 399 -20.37 20.17 1.83
CA LEU A 399 -19.37 19.19 1.40
C LEU A 399 -18.38 19.79 0.41
N PRO A 400 -17.14 19.28 0.36
CA PRO A 400 -16.22 19.55 -0.73
C PRO A 400 -16.78 19.06 -2.06
N VAL A 401 -16.69 19.91 -3.08
CA VAL A 401 -16.99 19.57 -4.47
C VAL A 401 -15.73 19.72 -5.31
N VAL A 402 -15.34 18.67 -6.01
CA VAL A 402 -14.32 18.71 -7.06
C VAL A 402 -15.04 18.84 -8.39
N HIS A 403 -14.81 19.93 -9.10
CA HIS A 403 -15.35 20.19 -10.43
C HIS A 403 -14.24 19.96 -11.47
N LEU A 404 -14.33 18.85 -12.20
CA LEU A 404 -13.41 18.47 -13.27
C LEU A 404 -13.73 19.25 -14.55
N VAL A 405 -12.72 19.95 -15.05
CA VAL A 405 -12.80 20.74 -16.29
C VAL A 405 -11.61 20.46 -17.18
N ASN A 406 -11.70 20.82 -18.46
CA ASN A 406 -10.61 20.62 -19.41
C ASN A 406 -9.39 21.50 -19.10
N GLY A 407 -8.17 20.99 -19.29
CA GLY A 407 -6.93 21.77 -19.19
C GLY A 407 -6.13 21.92 -20.50
N ALA A 408 -6.08 20.91 -21.37
CA ALA A 408 -5.00 20.78 -22.36
C ALA A 408 -5.21 21.46 -23.73
N GLN A 409 -6.39 21.32 -24.35
CA GLN A 409 -6.63 21.80 -25.72
C GLN A 409 -7.46 23.10 -25.80
N ASP A 410 -8.37 23.33 -24.84
CA ASP A 410 -9.28 24.49 -24.87
C ASP A 410 -8.76 25.72 -24.10
N ALA A 411 -7.61 25.64 -23.42
CA ALA A 411 -7.05 26.81 -22.74
C ALA A 411 -6.74 27.95 -23.73
N ALA A 412 -6.42 27.61 -24.98
CA ALA A 412 -6.11 28.57 -26.04
C ALA A 412 -7.33 28.99 -26.89
N GLU A 413 -8.45 28.23 -26.88
CA GLU A 413 -9.60 28.49 -27.75
C GLU A 413 -10.74 29.19 -26.98
N SER A 414 -10.99 30.46 -27.30
CA SER A 414 -12.11 31.21 -26.73
C SER A 414 -13.38 30.97 -27.53
N VAL A 415 -14.46 30.63 -26.84
CA VAL A 415 -15.79 30.44 -27.45
C VAL A 415 -16.80 31.42 -26.87
N ASP A 416 -17.79 31.80 -27.66
CA ASP A 416 -18.88 32.66 -27.19
C ASP A 416 -19.75 31.89 -26.19
N ALA A 417 -19.69 32.29 -24.91
CA ALA A 417 -20.51 31.74 -23.84
C ALA A 417 -21.39 32.83 -23.21
N ARG A 418 -22.59 32.46 -22.82
CA ARG A 418 -23.50 33.29 -22.02
C ARG A 418 -23.09 33.23 -20.56
N ILE A 419 -22.52 34.33 -20.08
CA ILE A 419 -21.99 34.49 -18.73
C ILE A 419 -22.99 35.24 -17.87
N SER A 420 -23.24 34.70 -16.67
CA SER A 420 -24.19 35.25 -15.72
C SER A 420 -23.54 36.33 -14.88
N ASN A 421 -24.25 37.43 -14.64
CA ASN A 421 -23.77 38.52 -13.79
C ASN A 421 -23.74 38.15 -12.28
N HIS A 422 -23.08 38.94 -11.45
CA HIS A 422 -22.94 38.67 -10.01
C HIS A 422 -24.29 38.49 -9.27
N GLN A 423 -25.31 39.26 -9.66
CA GLN A 423 -26.65 39.16 -9.08
C GLN A 423 -27.30 37.81 -9.37
N GLN A 424 -27.15 37.29 -10.60
CA GLN A 424 -27.69 35.99 -10.97
C GLN A 424 -26.95 34.84 -10.29
N LEU A 425 -25.62 34.92 -10.15
CA LEU A 425 -24.84 33.88 -9.46
C LEU A 425 -25.32 33.72 -8.01
N THR A 426 -25.44 34.83 -7.27
CA THR A 426 -25.91 34.83 -5.88
C THR A 426 -27.39 34.43 -5.76
N ALA A 427 -28.25 34.89 -6.69
CA ALA A 427 -29.65 34.50 -6.72
C ALA A 427 -29.84 32.99 -6.94
N PHE A 428 -29.00 32.37 -7.77
CA PHE A 428 -29.07 30.93 -8.01
C PHE A 428 -28.67 30.11 -6.77
N VAL A 429 -27.56 30.46 -6.10
CA VAL A 429 -27.14 29.79 -4.86
C VAL A 429 -28.25 29.86 -3.80
N ALA A 430 -28.89 31.04 -3.64
CA ALA A 430 -30.02 31.21 -2.73
C ALA A 430 -31.27 30.41 -3.15
N ALA A 431 -31.53 30.27 -4.45
CA ALA A 431 -32.65 29.48 -4.96
C ALA A 431 -32.49 27.99 -4.66
N VAL A 432 -31.27 27.44 -4.81
CA VAL A 432 -30.96 26.04 -4.49
C VAL A 432 -31.10 25.79 -2.99
N ASP A 433 -30.52 26.64 -2.14
CA ASP A 433 -30.64 26.53 -0.67
C ASP A 433 -32.11 26.56 -0.23
N LYS A 434 -32.92 27.46 -0.81
CA LYS A 434 -34.37 27.52 -0.55
C LYS A 434 -35.09 26.25 -0.98
N ALA A 435 -34.75 25.69 -2.15
CA ALA A 435 -35.38 24.47 -2.67
C ALA A 435 -35.08 23.25 -1.78
N ILE A 436 -33.84 23.12 -1.30
CA ILE A 436 -33.44 22.02 -0.40
C ILE A 436 -34.10 22.12 0.96
N LYS A 437 -34.15 23.33 1.54
CA LYS A 437 -34.89 23.57 2.78
C LYS A 437 -36.37 23.23 2.67
N ALA A 438 -36.97 23.38 1.48
CA ALA A 438 -38.36 23.01 1.24
C ALA A 438 -38.58 21.50 1.03
N ALA A 439 -37.57 20.79 0.50
CA ALA A 439 -37.62 19.35 0.28
C ALA A 439 -37.35 18.53 1.56
N ASP A 440 -36.74 19.14 2.59
CA ASP A 440 -36.32 18.50 3.85
C ASP A 440 -35.39 17.27 3.65
N ASP A 441 -34.60 17.30 2.57
CA ASP A 441 -33.67 16.24 2.22
C ASP A 441 -32.36 16.83 1.69
N ALA A 442 -31.36 16.87 2.58
CA ALA A 442 -30.03 17.40 2.30
C ALA A 442 -29.02 16.32 1.89
N GLN A 443 -29.47 15.12 1.48
CA GLN A 443 -28.55 14.10 0.98
C GLN A 443 -27.84 14.60 -0.29
N PRO A 444 -26.53 14.35 -0.47
CA PRO A 444 -25.76 14.93 -1.57
C PRO A 444 -26.36 14.64 -2.96
N ALA A 445 -26.85 13.43 -3.20
CA ALA A 445 -27.49 13.05 -4.47
C ALA A 445 -28.74 13.91 -4.76
N ASN A 446 -29.58 14.15 -3.75
CA ASN A 446 -30.80 14.97 -3.88
C ASN A 446 -30.46 16.45 -4.08
N VAL A 447 -29.45 16.95 -3.36
CA VAL A 447 -28.94 18.32 -3.53
C VAL A 447 -28.46 18.53 -4.96
N ILE A 448 -27.71 17.58 -5.53
CA ILE A 448 -27.23 17.64 -6.92
C ILE A 448 -28.43 17.67 -7.87
N GLN A 449 -29.36 16.71 -7.78
CA GLN A 449 -30.52 16.65 -8.68
C GLN A 449 -31.36 17.95 -8.64
N LEU A 450 -31.61 18.49 -7.45
CA LEU A 450 -32.35 19.74 -7.29
C LEU A 450 -31.56 20.95 -7.81
N ALA A 451 -30.24 21.00 -7.63
CA ALA A 451 -29.42 22.08 -8.18
C ALA A 451 -29.48 22.10 -9.72
N PHE A 452 -29.38 20.94 -10.37
CA PHE A 452 -29.58 20.81 -11.83
C PHE A 452 -31.00 21.23 -12.26
N ALA A 453 -32.03 20.87 -11.50
CA ALA A 453 -33.41 21.26 -11.78
C ALA A 453 -33.66 22.77 -11.62
N GLN A 454 -33.12 23.38 -10.56
CA GLN A 454 -33.19 24.82 -10.33
C GLN A 454 -32.43 25.59 -11.40
N PHE A 455 -31.33 25.03 -11.92
CA PHE A 455 -30.56 25.69 -12.97
C PHE A 455 -31.42 25.94 -14.21
N LYS A 456 -32.21 24.94 -14.62
CA LYS A 456 -33.22 25.09 -15.67
C LYS A 456 -34.26 26.15 -15.35
N SER A 457 -34.76 26.18 -14.12
CA SER A 457 -35.77 27.17 -13.72
C SER A 457 -35.26 28.60 -13.76
N VAL A 458 -33.99 28.84 -13.45
CA VAL A 458 -33.39 30.18 -13.35
C VAL A 458 -32.83 30.64 -14.69
N PHE A 459 -32.16 29.75 -15.43
CA PHE A 459 -31.39 30.10 -16.63
C PHE A 459 -31.95 29.52 -17.93
N GLY A 460 -33.01 28.71 -17.88
CA GLY A 460 -33.67 28.12 -19.05
C GLY A 460 -32.90 26.98 -19.74
N ARG A 461 -31.59 26.88 -19.52
CA ARG A 461 -30.75 25.77 -20.02
C ARG A 461 -30.93 24.53 -19.16
N THR A 462 -31.07 23.38 -19.81
CA THR A 462 -31.31 22.10 -19.12
C THR A 462 -30.04 21.28 -19.13
N TYR A 463 -29.64 20.82 -17.95
CA TYR A 463 -28.58 19.84 -17.76
C TYR A 463 -29.11 18.71 -16.87
N ARG A 464 -28.51 17.53 -16.98
CA ARG A 464 -28.80 16.39 -16.10
C ARG A 464 -27.51 15.78 -15.57
N PRO A 465 -27.51 15.22 -14.34
CA PRO A 465 -26.37 14.49 -13.78
C PRO A 465 -25.83 13.41 -14.71
N LEU A 466 -26.75 12.71 -15.38
CA LEU A 466 -26.51 11.72 -16.42
C LEU A 466 -27.43 12.09 -17.60
N GLU A 467 -26.87 12.37 -18.76
CA GLU A 467 -27.63 12.83 -19.93
C GLU A 467 -27.42 11.92 -21.12
N TYR A 468 -28.51 11.30 -21.56
CA TYR A 468 -28.54 10.48 -22.76
C TYR A 468 -28.95 11.31 -23.99
N THR A 469 -28.21 11.16 -25.08
CA THR A 469 -28.54 11.68 -26.41
C THR A 469 -28.38 10.57 -27.45
N GLY A 470 -29.36 10.33 -28.31
CA GLY A 470 -29.27 9.29 -29.35
C GLY A 470 -30.62 8.68 -29.72
N SER A 471 -30.58 7.59 -30.46
CA SER A 471 -31.78 6.86 -30.89
C SER A 471 -32.47 6.16 -29.70
N ALA A 472 -33.80 6.31 -29.58
CA ALA A 472 -34.57 5.70 -28.48
C ALA A 472 -34.50 4.15 -28.44
N ASP A 473 -34.11 3.53 -29.55
CA ASP A 473 -33.92 2.09 -29.75
C ASP A 473 -32.43 1.70 -29.89
N ALA A 474 -31.50 2.53 -29.40
CA ALA A 474 -30.07 2.25 -29.48
C ALA A 474 -29.71 0.94 -28.74
N GLU A 475 -28.99 0.05 -29.42
CA GLU A 475 -28.42 -1.17 -28.83
C GLU A 475 -27.03 -0.92 -28.23
N THR A 476 -26.29 0.05 -28.78
CA THR A 476 -24.96 0.46 -28.32
C THR A 476 -25.00 1.90 -27.81
N VAL A 477 -24.52 2.09 -26.58
CA VAL A 477 -24.42 3.41 -25.95
C VAL A 477 -22.98 3.69 -25.51
N PHE A 478 -22.42 4.79 -25.97
CA PHE A 478 -21.10 5.28 -25.57
C PHE A 478 -21.20 6.07 -24.27
N VAL A 479 -20.40 5.74 -23.26
CA VAL A 479 -20.41 6.40 -21.95
C VAL A 479 -19.10 7.15 -21.78
N SER A 480 -19.18 8.43 -21.43
CA SER A 480 -17.99 9.30 -21.35
C SER A 480 -18.19 10.41 -20.33
N LEU A 481 -17.08 11.02 -19.90
CA LEU A 481 -16.98 12.05 -18.87
C LEU A 481 -16.32 13.31 -19.44
N GLY A 482 -16.71 14.49 -18.92
CA GLY A 482 -15.99 15.73 -19.18
C GLY A 482 -15.88 16.07 -20.66
N GLN A 483 -14.72 16.56 -21.10
CA GLN A 483 -14.49 16.94 -22.50
C GLN A 483 -14.63 15.76 -23.46
N THR A 484 -14.20 14.55 -23.06
CA THR A 484 -14.37 13.34 -23.86
C THR A 484 -15.85 13.14 -24.22
N ALA A 485 -16.76 13.45 -23.30
CA ALA A 485 -18.19 13.43 -23.58
C ALA A 485 -18.65 14.50 -24.59
N GLY A 486 -18.08 15.69 -24.54
CA GLY A 486 -18.32 16.75 -25.53
C GLY A 486 -17.92 16.32 -26.94
N THR A 487 -16.72 15.75 -27.10
CA THR A 487 -16.21 15.26 -28.38
C THR A 487 -17.04 14.10 -28.92
N VAL A 488 -17.37 13.13 -28.06
CA VAL A 488 -18.21 11.97 -28.42
C VAL A 488 -19.62 12.43 -28.81
N GLN A 489 -20.18 13.40 -28.10
CA GLN A 489 -21.50 13.97 -28.42
C GLN A 489 -21.50 14.74 -29.74
N ALA A 490 -20.42 15.47 -30.05
CA ALA A 490 -20.26 16.19 -31.31
C ALA A 490 -20.16 15.24 -32.53
N ALA A 491 -19.56 14.05 -32.36
CA ALA A 491 -19.45 13.04 -33.41
C ALA A 491 -20.77 12.28 -33.69
N LEU A 492 -21.69 12.24 -32.72
CA LEU A 492 -22.91 11.44 -32.77
C LEU A 492 -23.80 11.69 -34.02
N PRO A 493 -24.07 12.94 -34.47
CA PRO A 493 -24.94 13.16 -35.64
C PRO A 493 -24.42 12.54 -36.94
N ALA A 494 -23.11 12.38 -37.09
CA ALA A 494 -22.53 11.70 -38.25
C ALA A 494 -22.79 10.19 -38.18
N ILE A 495 -22.63 9.60 -37.00
CA ILE A 495 -22.83 8.16 -36.74
C ILE A 495 -24.30 7.76 -36.88
N LEU A 496 -25.23 8.60 -36.41
CA LEU A 496 -26.67 8.33 -36.51
C LEU A 496 -27.19 8.23 -37.95
N LYS A 497 -26.45 8.74 -38.94
CA LYS A 497 -26.77 8.54 -40.36
C LYS A 497 -26.51 7.10 -40.83
N GLU A 498 -25.63 6.38 -40.14
CA GLU A 498 -25.11 5.08 -40.53
C GLU A 498 -25.68 3.96 -39.64
N ARG A 499 -25.84 4.18 -38.33
CA ARG A 499 -26.33 3.19 -37.37
C ARG A 499 -26.96 3.83 -36.13
N ASN A 500 -28.01 3.20 -35.59
CA ASN A 500 -28.61 3.61 -34.31
C ASN A 500 -27.60 3.42 -33.17
N ALA A 501 -27.28 4.51 -32.49
CA ALA A 501 -26.38 4.54 -31.34
C ALA A 501 -26.82 5.65 -30.38
N GLY A 502 -26.27 5.65 -29.17
CA GLY A 502 -26.45 6.74 -28.23
C GLY A 502 -25.18 7.09 -27.49
N VAL A 503 -25.20 8.25 -26.84
CA VAL A 503 -24.13 8.76 -25.98
C VAL A 503 -24.74 9.10 -24.64
N LEU A 504 -24.12 8.66 -23.56
CA LEU A 504 -24.42 9.02 -22.19
C LEU A 504 -23.27 9.87 -21.64
N ASN A 505 -23.55 11.15 -21.43
CA ASN A 505 -22.63 12.10 -20.80
C ASN A 505 -22.77 12.02 -19.26
N VAL A 506 -21.67 11.71 -18.58
CA VAL A 506 -21.57 11.65 -17.13
C VAL A 506 -21.09 12.99 -16.58
N ARG A 507 -21.99 13.72 -15.91
CA ARG A 507 -21.67 14.99 -15.21
C ARG A 507 -21.53 14.84 -13.72
N THR A 508 -22.06 13.78 -13.12
CA THR A 508 -21.93 13.47 -11.70
C THR A 508 -21.26 12.12 -11.55
N LEU A 509 -19.99 12.14 -11.17
CA LEU A 509 -19.19 10.92 -10.98
C LEU A 509 -19.29 10.43 -9.54
N ARG A 510 -19.33 11.34 -8.56
CA ARG A 510 -19.59 10.99 -7.15
C ARG A 510 -20.64 11.95 -6.55
N PRO A 511 -21.61 11.43 -5.77
CA PRO A 511 -21.91 10.01 -5.57
C PRO A 511 -22.38 9.32 -6.86
N TRP A 512 -22.00 8.06 -7.06
CA TRP A 512 -22.44 7.26 -8.22
C TRP A 512 -23.79 6.59 -7.91
N ASP A 513 -24.80 6.85 -8.74
CA ASP A 513 -26.14 6.30 -8.59
C ASP A 513 -26.43 5.27 -9.70
N VAL A 514 -26.33 3.99 -9.34
CA VAL A 514 -26.56 2.86 -10.26
C VAL A 514 -27.99 2.86 -10.81
N ALA A 515 -28.99 3.20 -9.99
CA ALA A 515 -30.38 3.18 -10.42
C ALA A 515 -30.65 4.30 -11.43
N GLN A 516 -30.13 5.50 -11.17
CA GLN A 516 -30.23 6.64 -12.09
C GLN A 516 -29.45 6.39 -13.39
N PHE A 517 -28.29 5.75 -13.32
CA PHE A 517 -27.52 5.32 -14.48
C PHE A 517 -28.34 4.40 -15.40
N LEU A 518 -28.88 3.32 -14.85
CA LEU A 518 -29.67 2.36 -15.63
C LEU A 518 -30.95 2.99 -16.19
N ALA A 519 -31.62 3.85 -15.41
CA ALA A 519 -32.82 4.56 -15.84
C ALA A 519 -32.56 5.58 -16.97
N SER A 520 -31.31 6.01 -17.15
CA SER A 520 -30.91 6.93 -18.21
C SER A 520 -30.62 6.23 -19.54
N LEU A 521 -30.53 4.90 -19.55
CA LEU A 521 -30.26 4.10 -20.75
C LEU A 521 -31.56 3.69 -21.44
N PRO A 522 -31.59 3.61 -22.79
CA PRO A 522 -32.66 2.95 -23.52
C PRO A 522 -32.85 1.49 -23.07
N SER A 523 -34.09 1.01 -23.01
CA SER A 523 -34.39 -0.38 -22.64
C SER A 523 -33.83 -1.42 -23.61
N THR A 524 -33.47 -1.00 -24.83
CA THR A 524 -32.85 -1.81 -25.89
C THR A 524 -31.34 -1.96 -25.73
N THR A 525 -30.71 -1.27 -24.78
CA THR A 525 -29.24 -1.25 -24.62
C THR A 525 -28.72 -2.66 -24.35
N ARG A 526 -27.80 -3.14 -25.19
CA ARG A 526 -27.11 -4.43 -25.06
C ARG A 526 -25.60 -4.27 -24.90
N ARG A 527 -25.05 -3.13 -25.32
CA ARG A 527 -23.63 -2.82 -25.28
C ARG A 527 -23.37 -1.42 -24.74
N LEU A 528 -22.49 -1.32 -23.76
CA LEU A 528 -21.93 -0.07 -23.27
C LEU A 528 -20.48 0.02 -23.72
N VAL A 529 -20.09 1.18 -24.24
CA VAL A 529 -18.72 1.45 -24.69
C VAL A 529 -18.22 2.63 -23.87
N VAL A 530 -17.36 2.38 -22.90
CA VAL A 530 -16.77 3.41 -22.06
C VAL A 530 -15.61 4.03 -22.80
N LEU A 531 -15.71 5.33 -23.07
CA LEU A 531 -14.70 6.15 -23.71
C LEU A 531 -14.17 7.14 -22.67
N SER A 532 -12.95 6.91 -22.21
CA SER A 532 -12.29 7.73 -21.18
C SER A 532 -10.89 8.14 -21.63
N SER A 533 -10.38 9.24 -21.09
CA SER A 533 -9.03 9.75 -21.36
C SER A 533 -8.24 9.73 -20.05
N SER A 534 -7.61 8.61 -19.73
CA SER A 534 -6.89 8.43 -18.45
C SER A 534 -5.54 7.74 -18.66
N GLY A 535 -4.44 8.50 -18.68
CA GLY A 535 -3.05 8.01 -18.84
C GLY A 535 -2.75 7.15 -20.09
N ASP A 536 -1.47 7.03 -20.45
CA ASP A 536 -1.03 6.29 -21.64
C ASP A 536 -1.21 4.76 -21.54
N HIS A 537 -1.42 4.24 -20.32
CA HIS A 537 -1.45 2.79 -20.02
C HIS A 537 -2.53 2.36 -19.01
N SER A 538 -3.69 3.02 -18.96
CA SER A 538 -4.76 2.56 -18.05
C SER A 538 -5.29 1.18 -18.47
N ASP A 539 -5.09 0.18 -17.60
CA ASP A 539 -5.92 -1.03 -17.59
C ASP A 539 -7.40 -0.59 -17.49
N PRO A 540 -8.31 -1.14 -18.32
CA PRO A 540 -9.75 -0.91 -18.21
C PRO A 540 -10.28 -0.91 -16.76
N LEU A 541 -9.75 -1.76 -15.88
CA LEU A 541 -10.19 -1.89 -14.49
C LEU A 541 -9.69 -0.78 -13.56
N THR A 542 -8.73 0.03 -14.01
CA THR A 542 -8.18 1.16 -13.24
C THR A 542 -8.83 2.50 -13.56
N ASP A 543 -9.54 2.59 -14.69
CA ASP A 543 -10.38 3.73 -15.02
C ASP A 543 -11.66 3.68 -14.16
N ALA A 544 -11.86 4.72 -13.35
CA ALA A 544 -12.95 4.75 -12.38
C ALA A 544 -14.33 4.78 -13.05
N LEU A 545 -14.46 5.47 -14.19
CA LEU A 545 -15.71 5.50 -14.95
C LEU A 545 -16.04 4.11 -15.50
N ASN A 546 -15.05 3.40 -16.07
CA ASN A 546 -15.25 2.05 -16.57
C ASN A 546 -15.60 1.05 -15.48
N ALA A 547 -14.93 1.14 -14.32
CA ALA A 547 -15.25 0.31 -13.16
C ALA A 547 -16.71 0.52 -12.71
N ASP A 548 -17.14 1.77 -12.54
CA ASP A 548 -18.49 2.11 -12.09
C ASP A 548 -19.59 1.67 -13.09
N VAL A 549 -19.32 1.85 -14.39
CA VAL A 549 -20.21 1.39 -15.48
C VAL A 549 -20.28 -0.14 -15.52
N SER A 550 -19.15 -0.82 -15.37
CA SER A 550 -19.07 -2.29 -15.37
C SER A 550 -19.85 -2.89 -14.19
N VAL A 551 -19.71 -2.32 -13.00
CA VAL A 551 -20.47 -2.72 -11.81
C VAL A 551 -21.97 -2.47 -12.02
N ALA A 552 -22.35 -1.30 -12.53
CA ALA A 552 -23.75 -0.98 -12.79
C ALA A 552 -24.38 -1.93 -13.82
N ALA A 553 -23.66 -2.26 -14.90
CA ALA A 553 -24.09 -3.19 -15.93
C ALA A 553 -24.29 -4.63 -15.40
N PHE A 554 -23.44 -5.06 -14.46
CA PHE A 554 -23.53 -6.38 -13.83
C PHE A 554 -24.66 -6.46 -12.78
N VAL A 555 -24.70 -5.53 -11.84
CA VAL A 555 -25.66 -5.51 -10.72
C VAL A 555 -27.08 -5.21 -11.20
N GLY A 556 -27.21 -4.37 -12.22
CA GLY A 556 -28.50 -3.90 -12.73
C GLY A 556 -29.32 -4.89 -13.54
N ASN A 557 -28.68 -5.91 -14.13
CA ASN A 557 -29.36 -6.86 -15.03
C ASN A 557 -28.73 -8.28 -14.98
N PRO A 558 -28.82 -8.97 -13.82
CA PRO A 558 -28.17 -10.27 -13.62
C PRO A 558 -28.70 -11.39 -14.54
N ALA A 559 -29.88 -11.22 -15.15
CA ALA A 559 -30.47 -12.19 -16.07
C ALA A 559 -30.00 -12.05 -17.53
N SER A 560 -29.50 -10.87 -17.93
CA SER A 560 -28.97 -10.61 -19.28
C SER A 560 -27.95 -9.47 -19.20
N PRO A 561 -26.68 -9.76 -18.88
CA PRO A 561 -25.69 -8.72 -18.63
C PRO A 561 -25.46 -7.88 -19.89
N ILE A 562 -25.50 -6.56 -19.73
CA ILE A 562 -25.12 -5.61 -20.78
C ILE A 562 -23.61 -5.73 -20.96
N ARG A 563 -23.15 -5.98 -22.20
CA ARG A 563 -21.72 -6.13 -22.48
C ARG A 563 -21.03 -4.77 -22.38
N VAL A 564 -19.97 -4.67 -21.58
CA VAL A 564 -19.15 -3.46 -21.46
C VAL A 564 -17.87 -3.63 -22.29
N ILE A 565 -17.50 -2.58 -23.01
CA ILE A 565 -16.26 -2.44 -23.79
C ILE A 565 -15.59 -1.17 -23.29
N TYR A 566 -14.28 -1.18 -23.12
CA TYR A 566 -13.50 -0.01 -22.73
C TYR A 566 -12.52 0.36 -23.83
N GLU A 567 -12.44 1.66 -24.14
CA GLU A 567 -11.48 2.22 -25.07
C GLU A 567 -10.86 3.48 -24.44
N ASN A 568 -9.53 3.52 -24.38
CA ASN A 568 -8.79 4.66 -23.86
C ASN A 568 -8.50 5.66 -25.00
N LEU A 569 -8.89 6.91 -24.79
CA LEU A 569 -8.75 8.02 -25.72
C LEU A 569 -7.64 9.00 -25.28
N TYR A 570 -6.74 8.59 -24.38
CA TYR A 570 -5.58 9.38 -24.01
C TYR A 570 -4.74 9.72 -25.26
N GLY A 571 -4.49 11.02 -25.50
CA GLY A 571 -3.76 11.51 -26.67
C GLY A 571 -4.52 11.48 -28.01
N PHE A 572 -5.81 11.14 -28.02
CA PHE A 572 -6.59 11.07 -29.28
C PHE A 572 -7.04 12.46 -29.75
N SER A 573 -6.99 12.68 -31.07
CA SER A 573 -7.62 13.84 -31.72
C SER A 573 -9.14 13.66 -31.84
N GLN A 574 -9.88 14.76 -32.10
CA GLN A 574 -11.34 14.68 -32.31
C GLN A 574 -11.72 13.73 -33.46
N ASP A 575 -10.95 13.73 -34.56
CA ASP A 575 -11.16 12.83 -35.69
C ASP A 575 -10.94 11.37 -35.31
N ALA A 576 -9.96 11.10 -34.43
CA ALA A 576 -9.69 9.76 -33.94
C ALA A 576 -10.85 9.21 -33.09
N VAL A 577 -11.52 10.05 -32.29
CA VAL A 577 -12.71 9.64 -31.52
C VAL A 577 -13.84 9.17 -32.43
N ALA A 578 -14.15 9.93 -33.50
CA ALA A 578 -15.19 9.55 -34.45
C ALA A 578 -14.87 8.24 -35.19
N ASN A 579 -13.59 8.00 -35.48
CA ASN A 579 -13.14 6.74 -36.07
C ASN A 579 -13.30 5.57 -35.10
N THR A 580 -12.83 5.69 -33.86
CA THR A 580 -13.02 4.66 -32.82
C THR A 580 -14.49 4.28 -32.65
N MET A 581 -15.39 5.26 -32.64
CA MET A 581 -16.83 4.98 -32.56
C MET A 581 -17.34 4.17 -33.77
N ARG A 582 -16.85 4.46 -34.99
CA ARG A 582 -17.18 3.67 -36.19
C ARG A 582 -16.60 2.26 -36.14
N THR A 583 -15.36 2.10 -35.69
CA THR A 583 -14.69 0.80 -35.53
C THR A 583 -15.49 -0.11 -34.58
N VAL A 584 -15.86 0.39 -33.41
CA VAL A 584 -16.64 -0.37 -32.41
C VAL A 584 -18.04 -0.74 -32.92
N LEU A 585 -18.62 0.11 -33.77
CA LEU A 585 -19.89 -0.16 -34.44
C LEU A 585 -19.76 -1.07 -35.67
N GLY A 586 -18.54 -1.43 -36.10
CA GLY A 586 -18.27 -2.26 -37.27
C GLY A 586 -18.62 -1.57 -38.59
N LEU A 587 -18.45 -0.25 -38.68
CA LEU A 587 -18.81 0.57 -39.84
C LEU A 587 -17.65 0.80 -40.84
N GLU A 588 -16.48 0.22 -40.60
CA GLU A 588 -15.33 0.41 -41.49
C GLU A 588 -15.44 -0.40 -42.79
N LYS A 589 -15.21 0.28 -43.93
CA LYS A 589 -14.75 -0.38 -45.16
C LYS A 589 -13.24 -0.56 -45.05
N ILE A 590 -12.77 -1.80 -45.11
CA ILE A 590 -11.35 -2.13 -45.15
C ILE A 590 -10.72 -1.41 -46.36
N ALA A 591 -9.91 -0.39 -46.07
CA ALA A 591 -8.98 0.21 -47.01
C ALA A 591 -7.58 0.04 -46.43
N LEU A 592 -6.79 -0.85 -47.03
CA LEU A 592 -5.37 -1.02 -46.72
C LEU A 592 -4.62 0.27 -47.12
N PRO A 593 -3.77 0.87 -46.26
CA PRO A 593 -2.92 1.98 -46.68
C PRO A 593 -1.77 1.47 -47.56
N GLU A 594 -1.59 2.13 -48.70
CA GLU A 594 -0.40 1.98 -49.56
C GLU A 594 0.85 2.48 -48.83
N SER A 595 1.94 1.73 -49.02
CA SER A 595 3.27 1.95 -48.46
C SER A 595 3.94 3.23 -48.95
N GLU A 596 4.46 4.05 -48.03
CA GLU A 596 5.56 4.96 -48.33
C GLU A 596 6.89 4.32 -47.92
N GLU A 597 7.79 4.19 -48.89
CA GLU A 597 9.18 3.78 -48.75
C GLU A 597 9.97 4.78 -47.90
N THR A 598 10.74 4.30 -46.92
CA THR A 598 12.07 4.86 -46.64
C THR A 598 13.05 3.76 -46.22
N THR A 599 14.26 3.91 -46.72
CA THR A 599 15.40 3.00 -46.77
C THR A 599 16.30 3.06 -45.54
N ASP A 600 17.18 2.05 -45.46
CA ASP A 600 18.28 1.81 -44.50
C ASP A 600 17.84 1.29 -43.12
N GLY A 601 18.24 0.10 -42.65
CA GLY A 601 19.37 -0.74 -43.06
C GLY A 601 20.18 -1.14 -41.83
N GLN A 602 19.64 -2.02 -40.98
CA GLN A 602 20.45 -2.85 -40.09
C GLN A 602 19.68 -4.12 -39.69
N ARG A 603 20.27 -5.25 -40.07
CA ARG A 603 19.70 -6.60 -40.03
C ARG A 603 20.09 -7.27 -38.71
N ALA A 604 19.10 -7.71 -37.94
CA ALA A 604 19.22 -8.75 -36.90
C ALA A 604 18.26 -9.91 -37.27
N PRO A 605 18.57 -11.17 -36.90
CA PRO A 605 18.18 -12.35 -37.67
C PRO A 605 16.71 -12.75 -37.49
N GLU A 606 16.14 -13.24 -38.59
CA GLU A 606 14.82 -13.88 -38.71
C GLU A 606 14.65 -15.01 -37.69
N ALA A 607 13.67 -14.87 -36.79
CA ALA A 607 13.02 -16.00 -36.14
C ALA A 607 11.85 -16.44 -37.04
N ALA A 608 11.85 -17.73 -37.38
CA ALA A 608 10.87 -18.39 -38.23
C ALA A 608 9.43 -18.25 -37.72
N PRO A 609 8.41 -18.29 -38.61
CA PRO A 609 7.02 -18.23 -38.21
C PRO A 609 6.66 -19.49 -37.43
N GLN A 610 6.27 -19.35 -36.16
CA GLN A 610 5.62 -20.42 -35.44
C GLN A 610 4.16 -20.48 -35.87
N GLU A 611 3.82 -21.60 -36.49
CA GLU A 611 2.47 -22.00 -36.87
C GLU A 611 1.52 -21.96 -35.67
N ASP A 612 0.31 -21.48 -35.93
CA ASP A 612 -0.87 -21.65 -35.07
C ASP A 612 -1.06 -23.13 -34.73
N VAL A 613 -0.71 -23.51 -33.50
CA VAL A 613 -1.20 -24.75 -32.88
C VAL A 613 -2.35 -24.37 -31.97
N SER A 614 -3.57 -24.55 -32.48
CA SER A 614 -4.78 -24.52 -31.67
C SER A 614 -4.72 -25.62 -30.62
N LEU A 615 -4.44 -25.26 -29.36
CA LEU A 615 -4.68 -26.09 -28.20
C LEU A 615 -5.81 -25.46 -27.40
N ALA A 616 -6.96 -26.13 -27.37
CA ALA A 616 -8.00 -25.90 -26.39
C ALA A 616 -7.48 -26.27 -24.99
N ALA A 617 -6.63 -25.41 -24.41
CA ALA A 617 -6.24 -25.45 -23.01
C ALA A 617 -7.05 -24.38 -22.28
N THR A 618 -7.73 -24.80 -21.22
CA THR A 618 -8.45 -23.90 -20.31
C THR A 618 -7.47 -22.83 -19.81
N GLU A 619 -7.86 -21.55 -19.83
CA GLU A 619 -7.00 -20.47 -19.35
C GLU A 619 -6.49 -20.78 -17.92
N PRO A 620 -5.19 -20.59 -17.64
CA PRO A 620 -4.64 -20.88 -16.32
C PRO A 620 -5.29 -19.99 -15.25
N ALA A 621 -5.52 -20.54 -14.06
CA ALA A 621 -6.13 -19.82 -12.94
C ALA A 621 -5.21 -18.76 -12.31
N ALA A 622 -3.99 -18.63 -12.82
CA ALA A 622 -2.99 -17.66 -12.44
C ALA A 622 -2.73 -16.67 -13.58
N PHE A 623 -2.47 -15.41 -13.25
CA PHE A 623 -2.13 -14.35 -14.19
C PHE A 623 -1.00 -13.46 -13.65
N HIS A 624 -0.33 -12.73 -14.53
CA HIS A 624 0.69 -11.77 -14.13
C HIS A 624 0.04 -10.52 -13.54
N ASP A 625 0.55 -10.07 -12.41
CA ASP A 625 0.06 -8.86 -11.75
C ASP A 625 1.04 -7.71 -11.95
N ASP A 626 0.52 -6.50 -12.02
CA ASP A 626 1.33 -5.30 -12.16
C ASP A 626 1.88 -4.85 -10.79
N ALA A 627 3.15 -4.43 -10.75
CA ALA A 627 3.82 -3.99 -9.53
C ALA A 627 3.10 -2.83 -8.85
N LEU A 628 2.53 -1.91 -9.63
CA LEU A 628 1.76 -0.80 -9.10
C LEU A 628 0.39 -1.24 -8.58
N ALA A 629 -0.30 -2.18 -9.25
CA ALA A 629 -1.54 -2.78 -8.75
C ALA A 629 -1.34 -3.48 -7.40
N VAL A 630 -0.26 -4.25 -7.26
CA VAL A 630 0.10 -4.91 -5.99
C VAL A 630 0.48 -3.88 -4.93
N ALA A 631 1.26 -2.86 -5.28
CA ALA A 631 1.59 -1.76 -4.36
C ALA A 631 0.32 -1.06 -3.84
N LYS A 632 -0.67 -0.80 -4.69
CA LYS A 632 -1.96 -0.21 -4.29
C LYS A 632 -2.71 -1.10 -3.29
N ARG A 633 -2.78 -2.42 -3.54
CA ARG A 633 -3.40 -3.39 -2.61
C ARG A 633 -2.67 -3.47 -1.26
N VAL A 634 -1.36 -3.33 -1.25
CA VAL A 634 -0.54 -3.31 -0.02
C VAL A 634 -0.67 -1.99 0.74
N VAL A 635 -0.74 -0.85 0.04
CA VAL A 635 -0.84 0.48 0.65
C VAL A 635 -2.24 0.77 1.18
N PHE A 636 -3.28 0.23 0.53
CA PHE A 636 -4.70 0.42 0.90
C PHE A 636 -5.40 -0.90 1.23
N PRO A 637 -4.94 -1.64 2.26
CA PRO A 637 -5.43 -2.99 2.53
C PRO A 637 -6.95 -3.04 2.80
N GLU A 638 -7.52 -2.01 3.42
CA GLU A 638 -8.96 -1.92 3.70
C GLU A 638 -9.80 -1.72 2.44
N ALA A 639 -9.27 -1.03 1.43
CA ALA A 639 -9.99 -0.74 0.18
C ALA A 639 -10.07 -1.97 -0.74
N TYR A 640 -9.11 -2.88 -0.63
CA TYR A 640 -8.99 -4.06 -1.49
C TYR A 640 -9.25 -5.38 -0.73
N ASP A 641 -9.75 -5.31 0.51
CA ASP A 641 -9.83 -6.44 1.47
C ASP A 641 -8.54 -7.28 1.47
N THR A 642 -7.41 -6.61 1.30
CA THR A 642 -6.10 -7.24 1.15
C THR A 642 -5.48 -7.40 2.53
N LYS A 643 -5.09 -8.63 2.86
CA LYS A 643 -4.44 -8.94 4.12
C LYS A 643 -3.03 -9.41 3.84
N LEU A 644 -2.07 -8.76 4.50
CA LEU A 644 -0.71 -9.29 4.54
C LEU A 644 -0.71 -10.52 5.45
N ALA A 645 -0.64 -11.70 4.85
CA ALA A 645 -0.60 -12.96 5.57
C ALA A 645 0.53 -13.83 5.01
N ALA A 646 1.33 -14.41 5.90
CA ALA A 646 2.39 -15.33 5.48
C ALA A 646 1.80 -16.59 4.80
N ARG A 647 0.72 -17.13 5.38
CA ARG A 647 -0.04 -18.29 4.88
C ARG A 647 -1.56 -18.05 5.07
N PRO A 648 -2.30 -17.70 4.00
CA PRO A 648 -3.75 -17.51 4.08
C PRO A 648 -4.50 -18.84 4.31
N GLY A 649 -5.62 -18.82 5.03
CA GLY A 649 -6.51 -19.98 5.19
C GLY A 649 -6.18 -20.95 6.35
N GLU A 650 -5.01 -20.84 6.98
CA GLU A 650 -4.60 -21.69 8.11
C GLU A 650 -4.31 -20.86 9.37
N LYS A 651 -4.70 -21.35 10.55
CA LYS A 651 -4.34 -20.72 11.83
C LYS A 651 -2.85 -20.91 12.08
N THR A 652 -2.07 -19.86 11.84
CA THR A 652 -0.61 -19.85 11.96
C THR A 652 -0.16 -18.75 12.93
N PHE A 653 1.06 -18.90 13.44
CA PHE A 653 1.70 -17.98 14.38
C PHE A 653 3.10 -17.67 13.89
N MET A 654 3.52 -16.41 14.03
CA MET A 654 4.91 -16.02 13.81
C MET A 654 5.64 -16.13 15.14
N VAL A 655 6.70 -16.93 15.20
CA VAL A 655 7.51 -17.13 16.41
C VAL A 655 8.97 -16.85 16.12
N LYS A 656 9.71 -16.45 17.15
CA LYS A 656 11.11 -16.01 16.98
C LYS A 656 12.08 -17.02 17.58
N VAL A 657 13.13 -17.39 16.85
CA VAL A 657 14.19 -18.27 17.35
C VAL A 657 14.89 -17.56 18.51
N SER A 658 14.81 -18.15 19.70
CA SER A 658 15.45 -17.62 20.92
C SER A 658 16.69 -18.42 21.31
N SER A 659 16.73 -19.71 20.97
CA SER A 659 17.84 -20.62 21.21
C SER A 659 17.94 -21.61 20.07
N LEU A 660 19.17 -21.86 19.61
CA LEU A 660 19.48 -22.89 18.63
C LEU A 660 20.78 -23.57 19.04
N ARG A 661 20.70 -24.83 19.48
CA ARG A 661 21.84 -25.57 20.03
C ARG A 661 21.95 -26.95 19.43
N ARG A 662 23.12 -27.29 18.92
CA ARG A 662 23.46 -28.66 18.57
C ARG A 662 23.63 -29.51 19.83
N MET A 663 22.94 -30.65 19.88
CA MET A 663 22.89 -31.59 20.99
C MET A 663 23.89 -32.75 20.87
N THR A 664 24.48 -32.94 19.67
CA THR A 664 25.48 -33.98 19.40
C THR A 664 26.87 -33.34 19.18
N PRO A 665 27.98 -34.05 19.43
CA PRO A 665 29.31 -33.52 19.11
C PRO A 665 29.45 -33.16 17.63
N GLU A 666 30.25 -32.14 17.30
CA GLU A 666 30.52 -31.73 15.90
C GLU A 666 31.17 -32.85 15.08
N THR A 667 31.95 -33.71 15.72
CA THR A 667 32.60 -34.88 15.11
C THR A 667 31.63 -36.01 14.80
N TYR A 668 30.36 -35.89 15.20
CA TYR A 668 29.34 -36.91 15.00
C TYR A 668 28.59 -36.73 13.67
N ASP A 669 28.33 -37.85 12.99
CA ASP A 669 27.67 -37.87 11.68
C ASP A 669 26.23 -37.31 11.73
N ARG A 670 25.51 -37.52 12.83
CA ARG A 670 24.14 -36.99 12.98
C ARG A 670 24.12 -35.67 13.72
N ASN A 671 23.51 -34.67 13.10
CA ASN A 671 23.17 -33.42 13.77
C ASN A 671 21.78 -33.55 14.41
N ILE A 672 21.70 -33.39 15.72
CA ILE A 672 20.44 -33.23 16.45
C ILE A 672 20.49 -31.85 17.09
N ILE A 673 19.44 -31.06 16.88
CA ILE A 673 19.35 -29.69 17.36
C ILE A 673 18.19 -29.55 18.34
N HIS A 674 18.45 -28.80 19.40
CA HIS A 674 17.43 -28.22 20.27
C HIS A 674 17.15 -26.80 19.79
N ILE A 675 15.88 -26.47 19.64
CA ILE A 675 15.44 -25.15 19.19
C ILE A 675 14.39 -24.65 20.15
N GLU A 676 14.48 -23.39 20.56
CA GLU A 676 13.46 -22.73 21.38
C GLU A 676 12.92 -21.53 20.61
N PHE A 677 11.60 -21.41 20.56
CA PHE A 677 10.92 -20.29 19.93
C PHE A 677 10.20 -19.45 20.99
N ASP A 678 10.49 -18.16 21.02
CA ASP A 678 9.76 -17.17 21.81
C ASP A 678 8.37 -16.98 21.21
N THR A 679 7.35 -17.16 22.06
CA THR A 679 5.94 -17.02 21.71
C THR A 679 5.30 -15.82 22.41
N ARG A 680 6.05 -15.01 23.16
CA ARG A 680 5.52 -13.81 23.81
C ARG A 680 5.05 -12.79 22.78
N GLY A 681 3.87 -12.21 23.03
CA GLY A 681 3.22 -11.32 22.08
C GLY A 681 2.49 -12.04 20.93
N THR A 682 2.44 -13.38 20.97
CA THR A 682 1.63 -14.20 20.06
C THR A 682 0.45 -14.82 20.83
N ASP A 683 -0.60 -15.20 20.09
CA ASP A 683 -1.72 -15.97 20.64
C ASP A 683 -1.45 -17.50 20.62
N LEU A 684 -0.19 -17.92 20.46
CA LEU A 684 0.17 -19.34 20.41
C LEU A 684 0.04 -19.95 21.80
N THR A 685 -0.96 -20.83 21.93
CA THR A 685 -1.12 -21.74 23.06
C THR A 685 -0.96 -23.17 22.59
N TYR A 686 -0.35 -24.01 23.41
CA TYR A 686 -0.22 -25.45 23.12
C TYR A 686 -0.39 -26.25 24.39
N GLU A 687 -0.85 -27.49 24.24
CA GLU A 687 -1.03 -28.44 25.32
C GLU A 687 0.06 -29.52 25.27
N ILE A 688 0.26 -30.20 26.40
CA ILE A 688 1.19 -31.32 26.48
C ILE A 688 0.90 -32.35 25.40
N GLY A 689 1.94 -32.78 24.69
CA GLY A 689 1.85 -33.75 23.60
C GLY A 689 1.58 -33.17 22.22
N ASP A 690 1.20 -31.90 22.10
CA ASP A 690 0.94 -31.30 20.79
C ASP A 690 2.20 -31.28 19.92
N ALA A 691 1.99 -31.22 18.60
CA ALA A 691 3.05 -31.06 17.63
C ALA A 691 3.05 -29.65 17.06
N LEU A 692 4.25 -29.09 16.88
CA LEU A 692 4.46 -27.83 16.18
C LEU A 692 4.67 -28.12 14.69
N GLY A 693 3.77 -27.63 13.85
CA GLY A 693 3.90 -27.62 12.40
C GLY A 693 4.81 -26.47 11.96
N VAL A 694 6.03 -26.77 11.54
CA VAL A 694 6.97 -25.77 11.01
C VAL A 694 6.84 -25.70 9.50
N TYR A 695 6.61 -24.50 8.96
CA TYR A 695 6.59 -24.24 7.53
C TYR A 695 8.00 -23.97 7.03
N GLY A 696 8.74 -25.03 6.70
CA GLY A 696 10.07 -24.91 6.09
C GLY A 696 9.97 -24.49 4.63
N PHE A 697 10.91 -23.66 4.18
CA PHE A 697 10.93 -23.11 2.83
C PHE A 697 12.03 -23.71 1.98
N ASN A 698 11.89 -23.59 0.66
CA ASN A 698 12.98 -23.94 -0.25
C ASN A 698 14.16 -22.98 -0.06
N ASP A 699 15.36 -23.46 -0.32
CA ASP A 699 16.55 -22.63 -0.27
C ASP A 699 16.50 -21.55 -1.37
N ALA A 700 16.53 -20.28 -0.96
CA ALA A 700 16.38 -19.16 -1.90
C ALA A 700 17.47 -19.13 -2.97
N ALA A 701 18.69 -19.61 -2.68
CA ALA A 701 19.77 -19.67 -3.67
C ALA A 701 19.52 -20.80 -4.69
N GLN A 702 19.02 -21.95 -4.25
CA GLN A 702 18.61 -23.03 -5.16
C GLN A 702 17.43 -22.61 -6.05
N VAL A 703 16.46 -21.87 -5.51
CA VAL A 703 15.35 -21.32 -6.30
C VAL A 703 15.86 -20.31 -7.33
N ARG A 704 16.74 -19.38 -6.96
CA ARG A 704 17.34 -18.43 -7.93
C ARG A 704 18.09 -19.14 -9.05
N ALA A 705 18.85 -20.19 -8.71
CA ALA A 705 19.55 -21.01 -9.70
C ALA A 705 18.56 -21.70 -10.65
N PHE A 706 17.46 -22.24 -10.13
CA PHE A 706 16.39 -22.80 -10.94
C PHE A 706 15.73 -21.75 -11.84
N CYS A 707 15.37 -20.56 -11.33
CA CYS A 707 14.80 -19.48 -12.14
C CYS A 707 15.72 -19.11 -13.32
N ALA A 708 17.02 -18.94 -13.06
CA ALA A 708 18.00 -18.62 -14.10
C ALA A 708 18.11 -19.74 -15.16
N GLN A 709 18.12 -21.00 -14.75
CA GLN A 709 18.15 -22.15 -15.67
C GLN A 709 16.84 -22.34 -16.44
N TYR A 710 15.71 -22.02 -15.79
CA TYR A 710 14.40 -22.20 -16.39
C TYR A 710 14.00 -21.03 -17.32
N GLY A 711 14.63 -19.86 -17.16
CA GLY A 711 14.31 -18.64 -17.89
C GLY A 711 13.17 -17.83 -17.26
N LEU A 712 13.05 -17.88 -15.93
CA LEU A 712 12.03 -17.14 -15.18
C LEU A 712 12.63 -15.87 -14.57
N ASP A 713 11.87 -14.78 -14.65
CA ASP A 713 12.13 -13.59 -13.85
C ASP A 713 11.61 -13.81 -12.43
N GLY A 714 12.52 -13.79 -11.45
CA GLY A 714 12.20 -14.04 -10.05
C GLY A 714 11.38 -12.93 -9.40
N ASP A 715 11.47 -11.69 -9.90
CA ASP A 715 10.79 -10.52 -9.33
C ASP A 715 9.40 -10.31 -9.95
N GLN A 716 9.11 -10.98 -11.07
CA GLN A 716 7.80 -10.94 -11.72
C GLN A 716 6.68 -11.34 -10.75
N LEU A 717 5.66 -10.50 -10.63
CA LEU A 717 4.52 -10.73 -9.76
C LEU A 717 3.47 -11.60 -10.44
N VAL A 718 2.97 -12.59 -9.71
CA VAL A 718 2.00 -13.58 -10.18
C VAL A 718 0.90 -13.70 -9.15
N THR A 719 -0.33 -13.56 -9.62
CA THR A 719 -1.55 -13.76 -8.83
C THR A 719 -2.17 -15.09 -9.21
N ALA A 720 -2.44 -15.92 -8.21
CA ALA A 720 -3.07 -17.22 -8.40
C ALA A 720 -4.08 -17.50 -7.30
N THR A 721 -5.20 -18.13 -7.68
CA THR A 721 -6.22 -18.57 -6.72
C THR A 721 -5.91 -19.98 -6.23
N ARG A 722 -5.67 -20.15 -4.93
CA ARG A 722 -5.54 -21.47 -4.29
C ARG A 722 -6.43 -21.54 -3.06
N ASP A 723 -7.09 -22.69 -2.88
CA ASP A 723 -7.99 -22.95 -1.75
C ASP A 723 -9.10 -21.88 -1.58
N GLY A 724 -9.59 -21.34 -2.71
CA GLY A 724 -10.62 -20.30 -2.74
C GLY A 724 -10.12 -18.89 -2.41
N GLN A 725 -8.81 -18.68 -2.27
CA GLN A 725 -8.21 -17.38 -2.01
C GLN A 725 -7.19 -16.98 -3.08
N SER A 726 -7.33 -15.76 -3.58
CA SER A 726 -6.37 -15.18 -4.51
C SER A 726 -5.15 -14.66 -3.76
N GLN A 727 -3.95 -15.06 -4.20
CA GLN A 727 -2.69 -14.67 -3.59
C GLN A 727 -1.77 -14.06 -4.65
N THR A 728 -1.17 -12.92 -4.35
CA THR A 728 -0.16 -12.30 -5.21
C THR A 728 1.23 -12.44 -4.58
N ARG A 729 2.18 -12.98 -5.32
CA ARG A 729 3.58 -13.14 -4.88
C ARG A 729 4.51 -13.02 -6.08
N SER A 730 5.78 -12.67 -5.84
CA SER A 730 6.80 -12.80 -6.89
C SER A 730 7.03 -14.28 -7.24
N VAL A 731 7.48 -14.58 -8.45
CA VAL A 731 7.87 -15.93 -8.89
C VAL A 731 8.84 -16.56 -7.89
N GLN A 732 9.85 -15.80 -7.45
CA GLN A 732 10.80 -16.23 -6.43
C GLN A 732 10.08 -16.59 -5.12
N SER A 733 9.15 -15.77 -4.65
CA SER A 733 8.40 -16.07 -3.43
C SER A 733 7.44 -17.26 -3.60
N TRP A 734 6.83 -17.46 -4.76
CA TRP A 734 6.01 -18.65 -5.04
C TRP A 734 6.83 -19.92 -4.92
N LEU A 735 7.99 -19.97 -5.58
CA LEU A 735 8.88 -21.13 -5.58
C LEU A 735 9.61 -21.32 -4.24
N THR A 736 9.82 -20.25 -3.47
CA THR A 736 10.48 -20.34 -2.15
C THR A 736 9.49 -20.78 -1.07
N HIS A 737 8.32 -20.15 -1.02
CA HIS A 737 7.42 -20.23 0.13
C HIS A 737 6.15 -21.05 -0.10
N ALA A 738 5.72 -21.26 -1.34
CA ALA A 738 4.40 -21.84 -1.62
C ALA A 738 4.47 -23.19 -2.34
N LEU A 739 5.36 -23.35 -3.33
CA LEU A 739 5.45 -24.54 -4.17
C LEU A 739 6.57 -25.48 -3.72
N ASP A 740 6.29 -26.77 -3.62
CA ASP A 740 7.24 -27.82 -3.22
C ASP A 740 8.14 -28.23 -4.40
N LEU A 741 8.89 -27.25 -4.93
CA LEU A 741 9.74 -27.39 -6.12
C LEU A 741 10.81 -28.51 -5.98
N PHE A 742 11.39 -28.66 -4.79
CA PHE A 742 12.35 -29.73 -4.49
C PHE A 742 11.69 -30.97 -3.87
N GLY A 743 10.36 -31.03 -3.91
CA GLY A 743 9.57 -32.17 -3.49
C GLY A 743 9.46 -33.26 -4.55
N ARG A 744 8.72 -34.32 -4.21
CA ARG A 744 8.55 -35.50 -5.06
C ARG A 744 7.43 -35.30 -6.10
N PRO A 745 7.70 -35.38 -7.41
CA PRO A 745 6.67 -35.31 -8.43
C PRO A 745 5.71 -36.50 -8.38
N SER A 746 4.42 -36.22 -8.56
CA SER A 746 3.38 -37.25 -8.65
C SER A 746 3.29 -37.82 -10.08
N LYS A 747 2.73 -39.02 -10.26
CA LYS A 747 2.47 -39.56 -11.62
C LYS A 747 1.66 -38.59 -12.49
N LYS A 748 0.70 -37.86 -11.90
CA LYS A 748 -0.10 -36.84 -12.60
C LYS A 748 0.77 -35.73 -13.19
N PHE A 749 1.84 -35.34 -12.49
CA PHE A 749 2.77 -34.33 -12.97
C PHE A 749 3.55 -34.81 -14.20
N TYR A 750 4.05 -36.05 -14.20
CA TYR A 750 4.72 -36.64 -15.37
C TYR A 750 3.80 -36.67 -16.60
N THR A 751 2.54 -37.08 -16.41
CA THR A 751 1.56 -37.11 -17.51
C THR A 751 1.29 -35.70 -18.04
N ALA A 752 1.00 -34.74 -17.16
CA ALA A 752 0.70 -33.36 -17.57
C ALA A 752 1.91 -32.69 -18.24
N LEU A 753 3.13 -32.96 -17.75
CA LEU A 753 4.36 -32.39 -18.32
C LEU A 753 4.59 -32.85 -19.77
N ALA A 754 4.15 -34.06 -20.12
CA ALA A 754 4.30 -34.58 -21.49
C ALA A 754 3.56 -33.74 -22.54
N ASP A 755 2.47 -33.06 -22.16
CA ASP A 755 1.66 -32.25 -23.08
C ASP A 755 2.33 -30.91 -23.44
N PHE A 756 3.34 -30.50 -22.67
CA PHE A 756 4.14 -29.31 -22.93
C PHE A 756 5.46 -29.61 -23.64
N ALA A 757 5.75 -30.88 -23.93
CA ALA A 757 7.00 -31.29 -24.57
C ALA A 757 6.96 -31.08 -26.09
N THR A 758 7.84 -30.22 -26.61
CA THR A 758 7.97 -30.00 -28.07
C THR A 758 8.75 -31.11 -28.77
N ASN A 759 9.54 -31.90 -28.02
CA ASN A 759 10.24 -33.06 -28.53
C ASN A 759 9.42 -34.34 -28.27
N GLU A 760 8.93 -34.98 -29.33
CA GLU A 760 8.08 -36.16 -29.21
C GLU A 760 8.75 -37.31 -28.43
N LYS A 761 10.08 -37.48 -28.52
CA LYS A 761 10.78 -38.52 -27.76
C LYS A 761 10.73 -38.27 -26.24
N GLU A 762 10.80 -37.00 -25.85
CA GLU A 762 10.65 -36.60 -24.44
C GLU A 762 9.21 -36.79 -23.98
N ALA A 763 8.23 -36.41 -24.81
CA ALA A 763 6.80 -36.63 -24.57
C ALA A 763 6.47 -38.12 -24.38
N GLU A 764 6.93 -38.98 -25.29
CA GLU A 764 6.76 -40.43 -25.23
C GLU A 764 7.41 -41.01 -23.96
N LYS A 765 8.62 -40.57 -23.60
CA LYS A 765 9.31 -41.02 -22.39
C LYS A 765 8.55 -40.64 -21.13
N LEU A 766 8.05 -39.40 -21.04
CA LEU A 766 7.23 -38.92 -19.92
C LEU A 766 5.94 -39.73 -19.77
N ARG A 767 5.24 -40.01 -20.88
CA ARG A 767 4.04 -40.86 -20.88
C ARG A 767 4.38 -42.30 -20.45
N TRP A 768 5.43 -42.89 -21.02
CA TRP A 768 5.88 -44.24 -20.71
C TRP A 768 6.23 -44.44 -19.23
N LEU A 769 6.86 -43.45 -18.57
CA LEU A 769 7.19 -43.51 -17.13
C LEU A 769 5.96 -43.70 -16.23
N THR A 770 4.76 -43.39 -16.74
CA THR A 770 3.52 -43.52 -15.98
C THR A 770 2.80 -44.86 -16.19
N THR A 771 3.22 -45.68 -17.17
CA THR A 771 2.63 -46.98 -17.50
C THR A 771 3.12 -48.12 -16.58
N SER A 772 2.60 -49.34 -16.80
CA SER A 772 3.07 -50.55 -16.13
C SER A 772 4.53 -50.87 -16.44
N GLU A 773 4.94 -50.70 -17.70
CA GLU A 773 6.26 -51.01 -18.21
C GLU A 773 7.32 -50.04 -17.66
N GLY A 774 6.97 -48.75 -17.51
CA GLY A 774 7.83 -47.74 -16.90
C GLY A 774 7.84 -47.72 -15.38
N SER A 775 7.01 -48.55 -14.71
CA SER A 775 6.84 -48.48 -13.26
C SER A 775 8.10 -48.81 -12.46
N ALA A 776 9.03 -49.59 -13.00
CA ALA A 776 10.30 -49.88 -12.35
C ALA A 776 11.18 -48.62 -12.28
N GLU A 777 11.42 -47.96 -13.42
CA GLU A 777 12.21 -46.72 -13.47
C GLU A 777 11.54 -45.60 -12.66
N PHE A 778 10.21 -45.50 -12.67
CA PHE A 778 9.51 -44.55 -11.80
C PHE A 778 9.79 -44.82 -10.31
N LYS A 779 9.83 -46.09 -9.87
CA LYS A 779 10.18 -46.43 -8.48
C LYS A 779 11.63 -46.10 -8.17
N ASP A 780 12.54 -46.33 -9.10
CA ASP A 780 13.96 -45.98 -8.93
C ASP A 780 14.13 -44.46 -8.79
N ARG A 781 13.45 -43.67 -9.63
CA ARG A 781 13.42 -42.20 -9.53
C ARG A 781 12.88 -41.70 -8.20
N VAL A 782 11.86 -42.38 -7.67
CA VAL A 782 11.31 -42.10 -6.33
C VAL A 782 12.33 -42.45 -5.24
N ALA A 783 13.00 -43.60 -5.33
CA ALA A 783 14.03 -44.01 -4.37
C ALA A 783 15.23 -43.06 -4.40
N ASP A 784 15.58 -42.55 -5.58
CA ASP A 784 16.63 -41.54 -5.79
C ASP A 784 16.20 -40.11 -5.45
N THR A 785 14.96 -39.92 -5.00
CA THR A 785 14.42 -38.63 -4.58
C THR A 785 14.48 -37.57 -5.69
N THR A 786 14.15 -37.98 -6.92
CA THR A 786 14.02 -37.08 -8.08
C THR A 786 12.97 -36.00 -7.76
N THR A 787 13.33 -34.74 -7.96
CA THR A 787 12.47 -33.59 -7.64
C THR A 787 11.73 -33.02 -8.85
N TYR A 788 10.80 -32.08 -8.64
CA TYR A 788 10.16 -31.36 -9.76
C TYR A 788 11.20 -30.56 -10.56
N ALA A 789 12.12 -29.88 -9.88
CA ALA A 789 13.23 -29.18 -10.53
C ALA A 789 14.13 -30.14 -11.34
N ASP A 790 14.49 -31.30 -10.79
CA ASP A 790 15.29 -32.31 -11.51
C ASP A 790 14.58 -32.74 -12.80
N LEU A 791 13.27 -32.98 -12.74
CA LEU A 791 12.49 -33.43 -13.89
C LEU A 791 12.38 -32.34 -14.98
N LEU A 792 12.11 -31.09 -14.58
CA LEU A 792 12.03 -29.94 -15.47
C LEU A 792 13.38 -29.62 -16.13
N ASN A 793 14.49 -29.91 -15.44
CA ASN A 793 15.84 -29.76 -15.97
C ASN A 793 16.25 -30.93 -16.87
N GLU A 794 15.71 -32.13 -16.66
CA GLU A 794 15.95 -33.31 -17.50
C GLU A 794 15.19 -33.23 -18.83
N PHE A 795 13.90 -32.91 -18.80
CA PHE A 795 13.01 -32.85 -19.96
C PHE A 795 12.92 -31.42 -20.50
N THR A 796 14.02 -30.95 -21.10
CA THR A 796 14.20 -29.54 -21.47
C THR A 796 13.21 -29.01 -22.51
N SER A 797 12.58 -29.88 -23.31
CA SER A 797 11.55 -29.50 -24.29
C SER A 797 10.17 -29.32 -23.66
N ALA A 798 9.95 -29.85 -22.45
CA ALA A 798 8.70 -29.74 -21.70
C ALA A 798 8.72 -28.47 -20.84
N ARG A 799 8.29 -27.34 -21.43
CA ARG A 799 8.40 -26.01 -20.83
C ARG A 799 7.03 -25.35 -20.57
N PRO A 800 6.26 -25.81 -19.57
CA PRO A 800 5.09 -25.07 -19.12
C PRO A 800 5.44 -23.64 -18.71
N SER A 801 4.53 -22.67 -18.97
CA SER A 801 4.68 -21.33 -18.42
C SER A 801 4.59 -21.37 -16.89
N PHE A 802 5.09 -20.32 -16.22
CA PHE A 802 5.04 -20.25 -14.76
C PHE A 802 3.61 -20.38 -14.20
N LEU A 803 2.63 -19.82 -14.91
CA LEU A 803 1.22 -19.88 -14.52
C LEU A 803 0.71 -21.33 -14.44
N TYR A 804 1.10 -22.19 -15.39
CA TYR A 804 0.81 -23.63 -15.31
C TYR A 804 1.61 -24.33 -14.20
N LEU A 805 2.85 -23.92 -13.93
CA LEU A 805 3.65 -24.52 -12.85
C LEU A 805 3.02 -24.29 -11.47
N VAL A 806 2.34 -23.16 -11.24
CA VAL A 806 1.62 -22.89 -9.99
C VAL A 806 0.54 -23.95 -9.72
N ASP A 807 -0.16 -24.39 -10.77
CA ASP A 807 -1.23 -25.40 -10.67
C ASP A 807 -0.69 -26.83 -10.63
N LEU A 808 0.40 -27.10 -11.34
CA LEU A 808 0.97 -28.45 -11.49
C LEU A 808 1.83 -28.89 -10.29
N ILE A 809 2.53 -27.96 -9.63
CA ILE A 809 3.42 -28.25 -8.50
C ILE A 809 2.61 -28.25 -7.18
N ALA A 810 2.86 -29.27 -6.36
CA ALA A 810 2.20 -29.41 -5.06
C ALA A 810 2.60 -28.27 -4.09
N PRO A 811 1.71 -27.84 -3.19
CA PRO A 811 2.04 -26.81 -2.21
C PRO A 811 2.94 -27.38 -1.09
N ILE A 812 3.81 -26.53 -0.53
CA ILE A 812 4.62 -26.84 0.66
C ILE A 812 3.69 -27.01 1.86
N LYS A 813 3.77 -28.17 2.51
CA LYS A 813 3.01 -28.52 3.72
C LYS A 813 3.88 -28.32 4.99
N PRO A 814 3.27 -28.02 6.15
CA PRO A 814 4.01 -27.93 7.40
C PRO A 814 4.59 -29.29 7.79
N ARG A 815 5.80 -29.28 8.36
CA ARG A 815 6.41 -30.45 8.97
C ARG A 815 6.16 -30.44 10.47
N HIS A 816 5.48 -31.46 10.96
CA HIS A 816 5.14 -31.58 12.38
C HIS A 816 6.30 -32.16 13.17
N TYR A 817 6.61 -31.52 14.29
CA TYR A 817 7.58 -31.96 15.29
C TYR A 817 6.90 -31.99 16.65
N SER A 818 7.03 -33.09 17.39
CA SER A 818 6.49 -33.18 18.75
C SER A 818 7.16 -32.13 19.64
N ILE A 819 6.37 -31.37 20.40
CA ILE A 819 6.87 -30.29 21.26
C ILE A 819 7.67 -30.88 22.43
N ALA A 820 8.83 -30.27 22.72
CA ALA A 820 9.81 -30.73 23.70
C ALA A 820 9.78 -29.97 25.03
N SER A 821 8.75 -29.15 25.27
CA SER A 821 8.58 -28.32 26.47
C SER A 821 7.16 -28.36 27.04
N SER A 822 7.02 -28.18 28.35
CA SER A 822 5.74 -27.84 28.99
C SER A 822 5.50 -26.33 28.95
N ALA A 823 4.29 -25.91 28.54
CA ALA A 823 3.90 -24.50 28.55
C ALA A 823 3.82 -23.93 29.98
N LYS A 824 3.62 -24.79 31.00
CA LYS A 824 3.62 -24.40 32.41
C LYS A 824 5.03 -24.20 32.95
N MET A 825 6.00 -24.97 32.45
CA MET A 825 7.40 -24.82 32.83
C MET A 825 8.06 -23.64 32.11
N HIS A 826 7.73 -23.46 30.82
CA HIS A 826 8.32 -22.46 29.95
C HIS A 826 7.24 -21.54 29.36
N PRO A 827 6.62 -20.67 30.18
CA PRO A 827 5.58 -19.77 29.71
C PRO A 827 6.15 -18.79 28.66
N GLY A 828 5.52 -18.74 27.50
CA GLY A 828 5.98 -17.90 26.39
C GLY A 828 7.13 -18.49 25.57
N SER A 829 7.41 -19.79 25.68
CA SER A 829 8.40 -20.49 24.84
C SER A 829 7.90 -21.86 24.40
N VAL A 830 8.25 -22.28 23.18
CA VAL A 830 7.98 -23.62 22.66
C VAL A 830 9.27 -24.25 22.12
N HIS A 831 9.58 -25.46 22.56
CA HIS A 831 10.86 -26.11 22.27
C HIS A 831 10.69 -27.28 21.30
N LEU A 832 11.67 -27.53 20.46
CA LEU A 832 11.76 -28.69 19.56
C LEU A 832 13.07 -29.45 19.77
N CYS A 833 13.03 -30.75 19.48
CA CYS A 833 14.21 -31.62 19.39
C CYS A 833 14.22 -32.29 18.02
N VAL A 834 15.07 -31.83 17.11
CA VAL A 834 15.00 -32.19 15.69
C VAL A 834 16.29 -32.86 15.23
N VAL A 835 16.18 -33.96 14.49
CA VAL A 835 17.31 -34.60 13.82
C VAL A 835 17.33 -34.12 12.38
N THR A 836 18.51 -33.72 11.92
CA THR A 836 18.68 -33.28 10.54
C THR A 836 18.69 -34.47 9.62
N VAL A 837 18.14 -34.31 8.42
CA VAL A 837 18.00 -35.42 7.47
C VAL A 837 18.88 -35.12 6.27
N GLU A 838 19.89 -35.95 6.06
CA GLU A 838 20.77 -35.92 4.90
C GLU A 838 21.07 -37.35 4.43
N TRP A 839 21.19 -37.54 3.12
CA TRP A 839 21.53 -38.82 2.50
C TRP A 839 22.22 -38.58 1.16
N LYS A 840 22.80 -39.63 0.58
CA LYS A 840 23.27 -39.60 -0.81
C LYS A 840 22.31 -40.40 -1.68
N ASN A 841 21.95 -39.88 -2.85
CA ASN A 841 21.18 -40.63 -3.85
C ASN A 841 22.09 -41.67 -4.57
N SER A 842 21.54 -42.48 -5.50
CA SER A 842 22.33 -43.46 -6.27
C SER A 842 23.51 -42.85 -7.03
N LYS A 843 23.41 -41.57 -7.42
CA LYS A 843 24.45 -40.79 -8.11
C LYS A 843 25.53 -40.25 -7.17
N GLY A 844 25.39 -40.46 -5.86
CA GLY A 844 26.32 -39.96 -4.84
C GLY A 844 26.13 -38.49 -4.46
N GLU A 845 25.10 -37.83 -4.99
CA GLU A 845 24.78 -36.43 -4.69
C GLU A 845 24.16 -36.31 -3.29
N LEU A 846 24.60 -35.32 -2.54
CA LEU A 846 24.04 -35.03 -1.23
C LEU A 846 22.61 -34.47 -1.38
N ARG A 847 21.67 -35.10 -0.69
CA ARG A 847 20.27 -34.69 -0.57
C ARG A 847 19.97 -34.40 0.90
N MET A 848 19.08 -33.44 1.13
CA MET A 848 18.70 -32.97 2.47
C MET A 848 17.19 -32.86 2.58
N GLY A 849 16.66 -33.07 3.77
CA GLY A 849 15.27 -32.78 4.06
C GLY A 849 15.01 -31.28 4.04
N GLN A 850 14.00 -30.83 3.31
CA GLN A 850 13.68 -29.40 3.13
C GLN A 850 13.54 -28.66 4.48
N CYS A 851 12.62 -29.12 5.34
CA CYS A 851 12.35 -28.43 6.61
C CYS A 851 13.53 -28.51 7.59
N THR A 852 14.27 -29.62 7.62
CA THR A 852 15.45 -29.74 8.51
C THR A 852 16.65 -28.94 7.99
N ARG A 853 16.81 -28.80 6.68
CA ARG A 853 17.76 -27.85 6.07
C ARG A 853 17.40 -26.42 6.44
N PHE A 854 16.13 -26.04 6.34
CA PHE A 854 15.64 -24.73 6.75
C PHE A 854 15.94 -24.45 8.22
N LEU A 855 15.57 -25.37 9.14
CA LEU A 855 15.84 -25.24 10.57
C LEU A 855 17.35 -25.11 10.88
N ASN A 856 18.21 -25.80 10.14
CA ASN A 856 19.67 -25.69 10.29
C ASN A 856 20.25 -24.36 9.82
N SER A 857 19.56 -23.65 8.91
CA SER A 857 20.02 -22.35 8.42
C SER A 857 19.59 -21.18 9.29
N LEU A 858 18.73 -21.41 10.29
CA LEU A 858 18.22 -20.37 11.16
C LEU A 858 19.30 -19.82 12.09
N ASN A 859 19.16 -18.55 12.44
CA ASN A 859 19.93 -17.85 13.45
C ASN A 859 19.02 -17.42 14.60
N ILE A 860 19.63 -17.16 15.76
CA ILE A 860 18.91 -16.54 16.87
C ILE A 860 18.38 -15.18 16.40
N GLY A 861 17.09 -14.98 16.59
CA GLY A 861 16.37 -13.80 16.18
C GLY A 861 15.57 -13.94 14.89
N ASP A 862 15.77 -15.01 14.12
CA ASP A 862 14.97 -15.26 12.91
C ASP A 862 13.51 -15.53 13.29
N GLU A 863 12.59 -15.04 12.46
CA GLU A 863 11.15 -15.26 12.62
C GLU A 863 10.69 -16.36 11.66
N ILE A 864 9.88 -17.29 12.18
CA ILE A 864 9.34 -18.41 11.40
C ILE A 864 7.84 -18.55 11.61
N VAL A 865 7.18 -19.10 10.59
CA VAL A 865 5.76 -19.42 10.64
C VAL A 865 5.57 -20.83 11.17
N VAL A 866 4.70 -20.98 12.17
CA VAL A 866 4.34 -22.26 12.77
C VAL A 866 2.82 -22.43 12.91
N SER A 867 2.38 -23.66 13.03
CA SER A 867 1.01 -24.03 13.43
C SER A 867 1.07 -25.04 14.58
N VAL A 868 -0.02 -25.14 15.34
CA VAL A 868 -0.13 -26.15 16.42
C VAL A 868 -1.11 -27.21 15.95
N LYS A 869 -0.70 -28.48 16.05
CA LYS A 869 -1.53 -29.63 15.74
C LYS A 869 -1.75 -30.46 17.00
N PRO A 870 -3.01 -30.64 17.42
CA PRO A 870 -3.33 -31.52 18.54
C PRO A 870 -2.83 -32.95 18.31
N SER A 871 -2.29 -33.57 19.36
CA SER A 871 -1.93 -35.00 19.39
C SER A 871 -2.77 -35.78 20.39
N VAL A 872 -2.84 -37.10 20.19
CA VAL A 872 -3.38 -38.07 21.16
C VAL A 872 -2.39 -38.39 22.27
N MET A 873 -1.14 -37.92 22.19
CA MET A 873 -0.12 -38.13 23.22
C MET A 873 -0.32 -37.21 24.44
N LYS A 874 -1.42 -37.39 25.17
CA LYS A 874 -1.74 -36.62 26.38
C LYS A 874 -1.35 -37.37 27.65
N LEU A 875 -1.01 -36.64 28.70
CA LEU A 875 -0.85 -37.23 30.04
C LEU A 875 -2.17 -37.85 30.54
N PRO A 876 -2.12 -38.84 31.45
CA PRO A 876 -3.33 -39.40 32.06
C PRO A 876 -4.17 -38.34 32.77
N PRO A 877 -5.51 -38.54 32.86
CA PRO A 877 -6.40 -37.56 33.48
C PRO A 877 -6.13 -37.37 34.98
N LEU A 878 -5.67 -38.40 35.69
CA LEU A 878 -5.31 -38.31 37.10
C LEU A 878 -3.81 -38.16 37.28
N ASP A 879 -3.39 -37.18 38.07
CA ASP A 879 -1.98 -36.96 38.34
C ASP A 879 -1.34 -38.16 39.07
N SER A 880 -2.09 -38.95 39.85
CA SER A 880 -1.54 -40.11 40.55
C SER A 880 -1.28 -41.34 39.65
N GLN A 881 -1.75 -41.34 38.39
CA GLN A 881 -1.57 -42.50 37.50
C GLN A 881 -0.11 -42.66 37.03
N PRO A 882 0.43 -43.89 36.99
CA PRO A 882 1.75 -44.16 36.44
C PRO A 882 1.88 -43.79 34.96
N VAL A 883 3.05 -43.29 34.59
CA VAL A 883 3.38 -42.91 33.20
C VAL A 883 4.64 -43.65 32.76
N ILE A 884 4.53 -44.49 31.74
CA ILE A 884 5.64 -45.23 31.15
C ILE A 884 5.91 -44.69 29.75
N MET A 885 7.15 -44.26 29.50
CA MET A 885 7.56 -43.56 28.29
C MET A 885 8.70 -44.30 27.62
N ALA A 886 8.62 -44.48 26.31
CA ALA A 886 9.66 -45.11 25.49
C ALA A 886 10.09 -44.17 24.35
N GLY A 887 11.18 -43.42 24.57
CA GLY A 887 11.70 -42.41 23.65
C GLY A 887 12.96 -42.84 22.93
N LEU A 888 12.92 -42.88 21.59
CA LEU A 888 14.06 -43.26 20.77
C LEU A 888 14.65 -42.05 20.04
N GLY A 889 15.87 -41.67 20.40
CA GLY A 889 16.54 -40.47 19.87
C GLY A 889 15.66 -39.23 20.05
N THR A 890 15.31 -38.55 18.95
CA THR A 890 14.43 -37.37 18.97
C THR A 890 13.00 -37.65 19.41
N GLY A 891 12.57 -38.92 19.43
CA GLY A 891 11.32 -39.33 20.09
C GLY A 891 11.29 -39.05 21.60
N MET A 892 12.39 -38.57 22.19
CA MET A 892 12.40 -38.03 23.55
C MET A 892 11.64 -36.71 23.70
N ALA A 893 11.42 -35.95 22.61
CA ALA A 893 10.80 -34.63 22.65
C ALA A 893 9.54 -34.57 23.55
N PRO A 894 8.46 -35.31 23.26
CA PRO A 894 7.24 -35.19 24.07
C PRO A 894 7.44 -35.67 25.51
N PHE A 895 8.36 -36.59 25.76
CA PHE A 895 8.62 -37.10 27.11
C PHE A 895 9.38 -36.11 27.98
N ARG A 896 10.26 -35.29 27.40
CA ARG A 896 10.81 -34.12 28.09
C ARG A 896 9.69 -33.19 28.56
N ALA A 897 8.72 -32.88 27.70
CA ALA A 897 7.56 -32.06 28.06
C ALA A 897 6.69 -32.70 29.15
N PHE A 898 6.45 -34.02 29.09
CA PHE A 898 5.71 -34.75 30.11
C PHE A 898 6.39 -34.66 31.49
N ILE A 899 7.70 -34.84 31.52
CA ILE A 899 8.49 -34.78 32.76
C ILE A 899 8.46 -33.37 33.33
N GLU A 900 8.67 -32.34 32.51
CA GLU A 900 8.57 -30.94 32.93
C GLU A 900 7.19 -30.60 33.50
N GLU A 901 6.11 -31.06 32.85
CA GLU A 901 4.74 -30.85 33.33
C GLU A 901 4.55 -31.47 34.73
N ARG A 902 5.00 -32.71 34.91
CA ARG A 902 4.89 -33.42 36.20
C ARG A 902 5.78 -32.81 37.27
N ALA A 903 6.95 -32.30 36.90
CA ALA A 903 7.82 -31.54 37.79
C ALA A 903 7.10 -30.29 38.33
N VAL A 904 6.43 -29.53 37.46
CA VAL A 904 5.63 -28.35 37.86
C VAL A 904 4.49 -28.75 38.80
N ARG A 905 3.77 -29.85 38.52
CA ARG A 905 2.70 -30.35 39.41
C ARG A 905 3.22 -30.76 40.77
N LYS A 906 4.34 -31.50 40.84
CA LYS A 906 5.00 -31.88 42.10
C LYS A 906 5.43 -30.65 42.89
N LEU A 907 6.01 -29.64 42.23
CA LEU A 907 6.38 -28.36 42.85
C LEU A 907 5.17 -27.58 43.41
N GLN A 908 3.99 -27.75 42.81
CA GLN A 908 2.72 -27.20 43.31
C GLN A 908 2.13 -28.01 44.48
N GLY A 909 2.83 -29.04 44.98
CA GLY A 909 2.37 -29.90 46.08
C GLY A 909 1.33 -30.94 45.67
N VAL A 910 1.15 -31.17 44.37
CA VAL A 910 0.26 -32.22 43.85
C VAL A 910 0.97 -33.56 43.91
N ASP A 911 0.28 -34.58 44.43
CA ASP A 911 0.78 -35.95 44.41
C ASP A 911 0.82 -36.48 42.97
N VAL A 912 2.00 -36.88 42.51
CA VAL A 912 2.24 -37.34 41.15
C VAL A 912 2.65 -38.81 41.15
N GLY A 913 2.03 -39.58 40.25
CA GLY A 913 2.32 -41.00 40.07
C GLY A 913 3.75 -41.26 39.56
N PRO A 914 4.24 -42.50 39.68
CA PRO A 914 5.57 -42.87 39.24
C PRO A 914 5.74 -42.69 37.73
N MET A 915 6.89 -42.14 37.31
CA MET A 915 7.26 -41.98 35.91
C MET A 915 8.48 -42.83 35.54
N THR A 916 8.36 -43.66 34.50
CA THR A 916 9.45 -44.51 33.99
C THR A 916 9.80 -44.14 32.56
N LEU A 917 11.08 -43.88 32.29
CA LEU A 917 11.59 -43.51 30.98
C LEU A 917 12.53 -44.58 30.43
N TYR A 918 12.16 -45.21 29.31
CA TYR A 918 13.03 -46.03 28.47
C TYR A 918 13.61 -45.17 27.35
N PHE A 919 14.88 -44.80 27.46
CA PHE A 919 15.59 -44.04 26.43
C PHE A 919 16.48 -44.94 25.58
N GLY A 920 16.41 -44.77 24.26
CA GLY A 920 17.29 -45.48 23.32
C GLY A 920 18.01 -44.56 22.35
N SER A 921 19.33 -44.74 22.20
CA SER A 921 20.14 -44.08 21.17
C SER A 921 21.32 -44.93 20.70
N ARG A 922 22.17 -44.39 19.81
CA ARG A 922 23.33 -45.14 19.30
C ARG A 922 24.43 -45.25 20.35
N HIS A 923 24.85 -44.12 20.89
CA HIS A 923 25.99 -44.00 21.79
C HIS A 923 25.66 -43.04 22.93
N ARG A 924 26.06 -43.39 24.17
CA ARG A 924 25.85 -42.50 25.32
C ARG A 924 26.59 -41.18 25.15
N ALA A 925 27.87 -41.24 24.78
CA ALA A 925 28.72 -40.06 24.67
C ALA A 925 28.33 -39.09 23.53
N MET A 926 27.60 -39.58 22.53
CA MET A 926 27.30 -38.79 21.32
C MET A 926 25.84 -38.35 21.24
N GLU A 927 24.90 -39.12 21.80
CA GLU A 927 23.46 -38.92 21.60
C GLU A 927 22.62 -39.19 22.86
N TYR A 928 23.17 -38.97 24.05
CA TYR A 928 22.34 -38.99 25.25
C TYR A 928 21.65 -37.63 25.44
N LEU A 929 20.59 -37.41 24.67
CA LEU A 929 19.84 -36.16 24.62
C LEU A 929 19.24 -35.84 26.00
N TYR A 930 19.50 -34.63 26.51
CA TYR A 930 19.03 -34.14 27.82
C TYR A 930 19.42 -35.05 29.00
N GLY A 931 20.51 -35.81 28.88
CA GLY A 931 20.91 -36.79 29.90
C GLY A 931 21.05 -36.19 31.30
N GLU A 932 21.70 -35.03 31.42
CA GLU A 932 21.85 -34.32 32.70
C GLU A 932 20.50 -33.95 33.34
N GLU A 933 19.52 -33.52 32.54
CA GLU A 933 18.17 -33.18 33.03
C GLU A 933 17.47 -34.44 33.56
N PHE A 934 17.51 -35.54 32.82
CA PHE A 934 16.84 -36.78 33.24
C PHE A 934 17.51 -37.45 34.43
N GLU A 935 18.85 -37.42 34.51
CA GLU A 935 19.58 -37.91 35.67
C GLU A 935 19.23 -37.10 36.93
N ALA A 936 19.05 -35.78 36.80
CA ALA A 936 18.60 -34.92 37.90
C ALA A 936 17.16 -35.24 38.35
N TYR A 937 16.22 -35.40 37.42
CA TYR A 937 14.84 -35.79 37.75
C TYR A 937 14.74 -37.20 38.36
N HIS A 938 15.65 -38.10 38.00
CA HIS A 938 15.75 -39.42 38.61
C HIS A 938 16.29 -39.33 40.04
N ALA A 939 17.33 -38.50 40.28
CA ALA A 939 17.87 -38.27 41.62
C ALA A 939 16.85 -37.60 42.56
N ASP A 940 15.99 -36.71 42.06
CA ASP A 940 14.86 -36.10 42.81
C ASP A 940 13.67 -37.07 43.01
N GLY A 941 13.72 -38.25 42.41
CA GLY A 941 12.67 -39.26 42.50
C GLY A 941 11.39 -38.92 41.74
N LEU A 942 11.37 -37.88 40.89
CA LEU A 942 10.27 -37.65 39.94
C LEU A 942 10.22 -38.76 38.89
N LEU A 943 11.36 -39.05 38.27
CA LEU A 943 11.53 -40.25 37.46
C LEU A 943 11.82 -41.42 38.38
N SER A 944 10.83 -42.27 38.63
CA SER A 944 11.00 -43.51 39.41
C SER A 944 11.87 -44.54 38.69
N GLY A 945 11.98 -44.48 37.36
CA GLY A 945 12.84 -45.35 36.57
C GLY A 945 13.44 -44.63 35.36
N LEU A 946 14.74 -44.82 35.14
CA LEU A 946 15.49 -44.28 34.00
C LEU A 946 16.32 -45.39 33.35
N GLN A 947 15.76 -45.98 32.29
CA GLN A 947 16.31 -47.15 31.62
C GLN A 947 16.97 -46.74 30.31
N LEU A 948 18.30 -46.89 30.25
CA LEU A 948 19.11 -46.42 29.12
C LEU A 948 19.57 -47.58 28.24
N ALA A 949 19.33 -47.47 26.94
CA ALA A 949 19.74 -48.46 25.93
C ALA A 949 20.60 -47.82 24.83
N PHE A 950 21.89 -48.12 24.84
CA PHE A 950 22.85 -47.66 23.83
C PHE A 950 23.24 -48.80 22.90
N SER A 951 22.87 -48.70 21.63
CA SER A 951 22.96 -49.82 20.69
C SER A 951 24.36 -50.05 20.08
N ARG A 952 25.33 -49.16 20.31
CA ARG A 952 26.65 -49.21 19.67
C ARG A 952 27.84 -49.04 20.63
N ASP A 953 27.60 -48.92 21.93
CA ASP A 953 28.68 -48.79 22.93
C ASP A 953 29.33 -50.15 23.28
N GLN A 954 28.70 -51.25 22.87
CA GLN A 954 29.19 -52.61 23.04
C GLN A 954 28.90 -53.47 21.80
N LYS A 955 29.55 -54.65 21.71
CA LYS A 955 29.39 -55.58 20.57
C LYS A 955 27.94 -56.06 20.40
N ALA A 956 27.26 -56.37 21.50
CA ALA A 956 25.87 -56.82 21.49
C ALA A 956 24.90 -55.61 21.38
N LYS A 957 23.87 -55.72 20.53
CA LYS A 957 22.86 -54.66 20.41
C LYS A 957 21.97 -54.64 21.65
N VAL A 958 21.95 -53.51 22.36
CA VAL A 958 21.02 -53.26 23.47
C VAL A 958 19.98 -52.23 23.01
N TYR A 959 18.71 -52.61 23.11
CA TYR A 959 17.56 -51.79 22.72
C TYR A 959 16.54 -51.70 23.87
N ILE A 960 15.57 -50.78 23.75
CA ILE A 960 14.59 -50.50 24.80
C ILE A 960 13.74 -51.74 25.18
N GLN A 961 13.41 -52.61 24.23
CA GLN A 961 12.67 -53.85 24.49
C GLN A 961 13.46 -54.83 25.38
N HIS A 962 14.80 -54.75 25.40
CA HIS A 962 15.61 -55.54 26.33
C HIS A 962 15.42 -55.02 27.74
N LYS A 963 15.46 -53.69 27.91
CA LYS A 963 15.20 -53.02 29.20
C LYS A 963 13.78 -53.22 29.70
N MET A 964 12.79 -53.17 28.81
CA MET A 964 11.41 -53.47 29.16
C MET A 964 11.22 -54.91 29.65
N ARG A 965 11.95 -55.88 29.09
CA ARG A 965 11.91 -57.27 29.58
C ARG A 965 12.56 -57.44 30.95
N GLU A 966 13.62 -56.67 31.24
CA GLU A 966 14.21 -56.60 32.58
C GLU A 966 13.19 -56.09 33.61
N ASP A 967 12.34 -55.13 33.21
CA ASP A 967 11.31 -54.51 34.06
C ASP A 967 9.90 -55.13 33.90
N ALA A 968 9.79 -56.38 33.41
CA ALA A 968 8.51 -56.98 33.04
C ALA A 968 7.47 -57.02 34.19
N GLU A 969 7.90 -57.22 35.44
CA GLU A 969 7.00 -57.20 36.60
C GLU A 969 6.44 -55.80 36.88
N LEU A 970 7.27 -54.75 36.76
CA LEU A 970 6.87 -53.35 36.91
C LEU A 970 5.84 -52.98 35.85
N LEU A 971 6.11 -53.32 34.58
CA LEU A 971 5.22 -53.03 33.46
C LEU A 971 3.85 -53.69 33.65
N ALA A 972 3.80 -54.97 34.05
CA ALA A 972 2.55 -55.65 34.31
C ALA A 972 1.77 -55.03 35.48
N SER A 973 2.46 -54.66 36.56
CA SER A 973 1.84 -54.03 37.74
C SER A 973 1.25 -52.66 37.41
N GLN A 974 2.05 -51.76 36.83
CA GLN A 974 1.62 -50.40 36.53
C GLN A 974 0.52 -50.37 35.46
N MET A 975 0.63 -51.19 34.41
CA MET A 975 -0.37 -51.21 33.34
C MET A 975 -1.67 -51.93 33.72
N LEU A 976 -1.62 -53.02 34.49
CA LEU A 976 -2.84 -53.81 34.74
C LEU A 976 -3.51 -53.53 36.10
N LYS A 977 -2.75 -53.09 37.10
CA LYS A 977 -3.27 -52.91 38.48
C LYS A 977 -3.40 -51.46 38.91
N GLN A 978 -2.61 -50.55 38.34
CA GLN A 978 -2.53 -49.15 38.77
C GLN A 978 -3.08 -48.16 37.72
N ASP A 979 -3.75 -48.69 36.70
CA ASP A 979 -4.30 -47.93 35.58
C ASP A 979 -3.29 -46.98 34.89
N GLY A 980 -2.03 -47.39 34.78
CA GLY A 980 -0.99 -46.60 34.11
C GLY A 980 -1.17 -46.49 32.59
N CYS A 981 -0.46 -45.52 32.01
CA CYS A 981 -0.41 -45.30 30.56
C CYS A 981 1.00 -45.52 30.01
N PHE A 982 1.08 -46.15 28.85
CA PHE A 982 2.29 -46.39 28.08
C PHE A 982 2.31 -45.53 26.82
N TYR A 983 3.46 -44.91 26.57
CA TYR A 983 3.70 -44.07 25.41
C TYR A 983 5.00 -44.47 24.72
N LEU A 984 4.99 -44.52 23.40
CA LEU A 984 6.20 -44.69 22.59
C LEU A 984 6.27 -43.62 21.52
N CYS A 985 7.46 -43.01 21.38
CA CYS A 985 7.72 -42.05 20.33
C CYS A 985 9.09 -42.33 19.67
N GLY A 986 9.11 -42.33 18.34
CA GLY A 986 10.31 -42.62 17.55
C GLY A 986 10.03 -43.36 16.23
N PRO A 987 11.03 -44.07 15.67
CA PRO A 987 10.86 -44.78 14.40
C PRO A 987 9.92 -45.98 14.55
N THR A 988 9.32 -46.41 13.43
CA THR A 988 8.30 -47.49 13.41
C THR A 988 8.85 -48.91 13.67
N TRP A 989 10.12 -49.19 13.37
CA TRP A 989 10.69 -50.55 13.42
C TRP A 989 10.62 -51.30 14.78
N PRO A 990 10.68 -50.69 15.97
CA PRO A 990 10.66 -51.39 17.25
C PRO A 990 9.25 -51.63 17.82
N THR A 991 8.19 -51.16 17.13
CA THR A 991 6.82 -51.23 17.67
C THR A 991 6.35 -52.67 17.93
N GLY A 992 6.72 -53.60 17.04
CA GLY A 992 6.46 -55.04 17.22
C GLY A 992 7.20 -55.60 18.44
N ASP A 993 8.51 -55.35 18.53
CA ASP A 993 9.35 -55.83 19.64
C ASP A 993 8.90 -55.30 21.02
N VAL A 994 8.45 -54.04 21.06
CA VAL A 994 7.91 -53.39 22.25
C VAL A 994 6.57 -54.00 22.65
N LYS A 995 5.69 -54.25 21.67
CA LYS A 995 4.44 -54.96 21.89
C LYS A 995 4.72 -56.36 22.45
N ASP A 996 5.67 -57.09 21.89
CA ASP A 996 6.03 -58.43 22.35
C ASP A 996 6.59 -58.42 23.78
N ALA A 997 7.41 -57.43 24.12
CA ALA A 997 7.90 -57.24 25.49
C ALA A 997 6.74 -56.97 26.47
N MET A 998 5.77 -56.13 26.10
CA MET A 998 4.59 -55.83 26.92
C MET A 998 3.66 -57.05 27.07
N VAL A 999 3.39 -57.76 25.98
CA VAL A 999 2.60 -59.02 26.00
C VAL A 999 3.27 -60.04 26.91
N SER A 1000 4.59 -60.23 26.79
CA SER A 1000 5.34 -61.14 27.65
C SER A 1000 5.27 -60.73 29.12
N ALA A 1001 5.30 -59.43 29.44
CA ALA A 1001 5.13 -58.94 30.80
C ALA A 1001 3.75 -59.29 31.36
N PHE A 1002 2.69 -59.05 30.59
CA PHE A 1002 1.30 -59.33 30.99
C PHE A 1002 1.04 -60.82 31.21
N THR A 1003 1.61 -61.69 30.38
CA THR A 1003 1.44 -63.13 30.52
C THR A 1003 2.21 -63.71 31.71
N THR A 1004 3.42 -63.20 31.97
CA THR A 1004 4.29 -63.75 33.02
C THR A 1004 3.91 -63.22 34.40
N PHE A 1005 3.62 -61.93 34.53
CA PHE A 1005 3.43 -61.24 35.82
C PHE A 1005 2.01 -60.65 36.01
N GLY A 1006 1.22 -60.55 34.94
CA GLY A 1006 -0.11 -59.93 34.95
C GLY A 1006 -1.29 -60.88 35.12
N SER A 1007 -1.05 -62.19 35.22
CA SER A 1007 -2.09 -63.24 35.24
C SER A 1007 -3.00 -63.24 33.98
N VAL A 1008 -2.54 -62.67 32.86
CA VAL A 1008 -3.25 -62.68 31.58
C VAL A 1008 -2.93 -63.96 30.83
N LYS A 1009 -3.95 -64.65 30.30
CA LYS A 1009 -3.72 -65.87 29.51
C LYS A 1009 -3.02 -65.53 28.18
N PRO A 1010 -2.11 -66.39 27.67
CA PRO A 1010 -1.38 -66.14 26.42
C PRO A 1010 -2.27 -65.80 25.21
N GLY A 1011 -3.44 -66.44 25.10
CA GLY A 1011 -4.40 -66.15 24.01
C GLY A 1011 -5.13 -64.81 24.12
N ASP A 1012 -5.18 -64.21 25.32
CA ASP A 1012 -5.90 -62.98 25.62
C ASP A 1012 -5.00 -61.73 25.62
N ALA A 1013 -3.67 -61.89 25.74
CA ALA A 1013 -2.76 -60.77 25.93
C ALA A 1013 -2.74 -59.75 24.78
N ASN A 1014 -2.95 -60.21 23.54
CA ASN A 1014 -3.13 -59.30 22.41
C ASN A 1014 -4.41 -58.47 22.51
N ARG A 1015 -5.51 -59.07 22.97
CA ARG A 1015 -6.78 -58.37 23.18
C ARG A 1015 -6.64 -57.28 24.23
N VAL A 1016 -5.91 -57.54 25.32
CA VAL A 1016 -5.63 -56.54 26.36
C VAL A 1016 -4.86 -55.34 25.80
N ILE A 1017 -3.89 -55.54 24.91
CA ILE A 1017 -3.20 -54.42 24.26
C ILE A 1017 -4.15 -53.59 23.38
N GLU A 1018 -5.06 -54.24 22.65
CA GLU A 1018 -6.05 -53.51 21.85
C GLU A 1018 -7.03 -52.74 22.75
N GLU A 1019 -7.48 -53.30 23.87
CA GLU A 1019 -8.30 -52.59 24.88
C GLU A 1019 -7.56 -51.38 25.49
N LEU A 1020 -6.25 -51.51 25.74
CA LEU A 1020 -5.43 -50.39 26.20
C LEU A 1020 -5.27 -49.30 25.14
N LYS A 1021 -5.23 -49.65 23.85
CA LYS A 1021 -5.24 -48.66 22.76
C LYS A 1021 -6.58 -47.96 22.66
N GLU A 1022 -7.68 -48.71 22.72
CA GLU A 1022 -9.05 -48.17 22.67
C GLU A 1022 -9.33 -47.22 23.84
N SER A 1023 -8.73 -47.47 25.01
CA SER A 1023 -8.80 -46.60 26.18
C SER A 1023 -7.70 -45.53 26.23
N GLU A 1024 -6.91 -45.36 25.16
CA GLU A 1024 -5.82 -44.36 25.05
C GLU A 1024 -4.70 -44.51 26.11
N ARG A 1025 -4.58 -45.69 26.71
CA ARG A 1025 -3.56 -46.06 27.69
C ARG A 1025 -2.33 -46.73 27.08
N TYR A 1026 -2.38 -47.07 25.80
CA TYR A 1026 -1.23 -47.53 25.02
C TYR A 1026 -1.14 -46.74 23.72
N THR A 1027 -0.33 -45.69 23.71
CA THR A 1027 -0.29 -44.68 22.65
C THR A 1027 1.06 -44.67 21.95
N LEU A 1028 1.04 -44.80 20.62
CA LEU A 1028 2.25 -44.82 19.79
C LEU A 1028 2.23 -43.64 18.82
N GLU A 1029 3.25 -42.78 18.87
CA GLU A 1029 3.47 -41.71 17.88
C GLU A 1029 4.78 -41.99 17.15
N VAL A 1030 4.67 -42.71 16.03
CA VAL A 1030 5.82 -43.19 15.27
C VAL A 1030 5.87 -42.59 13.87
N TYR A 1031 7.09 -42.47 13.35
CA TYR A 1031 7.39 -41.93 12.02
C TYR A 1031 8.25 -42.85 11.16
#